data_AF-A0A4R9A807-F1
#
_entry.id   AF-A0A4R9A807-F1
#
_cell.length_a   1.000
_cell.length_b   1.000
_cell.length_c   1.000
_cell.angle_alpha   90.00
_cell.angle_beta   90.00
_cell.angle_gamma   90.00
#
_symmetry.space_group_name_H-M   'P 1'
#
loop_
_entity.id
_entity.type
_entity.pdbx_description
1 polymer ?
#
loop_
_entity_poly.entity_id
_entity_poly.type
_entity_poly.pdbx_seq_one_letter_code
_entity_poly.pdbx_strand_id
1 'polypeptide(L)'
;MANERMINRVSAGIVFVAGPGDYAISAAERAHVIAEVQTGLDALAGNEPRARLSWVISSRVATLQNFTAWQGANWPGLTEPFYRGISDALWSGTTQKIYFFNGSEYIRVDPNNGWNADPGYPKPIAGNWPGFPASFAAGIDAALWSETNQRVYFFKGSQYLRVDPNAGWAVEPGYPKAIAGNWPGFPAEFAAGVDAALWSGTNQRIYFFKGDKYIRVDPNNGFNVEPGYPLPIAGNWPGFPDEFAKGVDGALWSGTTNKIYFFKRNRFYNDYIRVDPNNGWNVEPGYPKPVGLGWEAEDKWRDPALALLGFPAGQAGYDQLSQALQTASGSQFGYIGFFTKMPTAWMGYASGLKVVMRTQGSLTAWTSIDRIYAHETGHIFGAPDEYTSSKCACDSVSARWFTEVNGNCKVCAVNPQACLMDNNVNSICTFTHAQIGWKAFLNKLDAGVHTYANNALYQFSGEYYVRYTGFTLDAGYPKKIAGNWPGFPASFQAGVDAALWSGPTNKVYFFKGNQYLRVDPANGWAVEAGYPKPIAGNWPGFPASFAAGVDVALWSPTTQRIYFFKGNQYLRVDPANGWAVEAGYPKPIAGNWPGFPASFAAGIDAASWGEPNQRIYFFSGTRYVRVDPNNGWQVEPGYPQPINRNWMPFPVAPLRFSRTGEFAEKEVEARSADTD
;
A
#
# COMPACT_ATOMS: atom_id res chain seq x y z
N MET A 1 -6.29 -16.96 2.29
CA MET A 1 -6.50 -15.88 3.27
C MET A 1 -7.95 -15.47 3.19
N ALA A 2 -8.63 -15.36 4.32
CA ALA A 2 -10.09 -15.41 4.39
C ALA A 2 -10.74 -14.08 4.80
N ASN A 3 -10.22 -12.93 4.37
CA ASN A 3 -10.98 -11.69 4.15
C ASN A 3 -10.14 -10.67 3.39
N GLU A 4 -10.70 -10.13 2.31
CA GLU A 4 -10.03 -9.24 1.37
C GLU A 4 -10.73 -7.87 1.31
N ARG A 5 -11.76 -7.66 2.16
CA ARG A 5 -12.56 -6.43 2.22
C ARG A 5 -12.46 -5.79 3.59
N MET A 6 -12.46 -4.46 3.61
CA MET A 6 -12.42 -3.65 4.84
C MET A 6 -13.82 -3.49 5.45
N ILE A 7 -14.45 -4.58 5.90
CA ILE A 7 -15.84 -4.56 6.41
C ILE A 7 -15.95 -5.20 7.79
N ASN A 8 -17.05 -4.92 8.49
CA ASN A 8 -17.36 -5.51 9.78
C ASN A 8 -16.30 -5.23 10.84
N ARG A 9 -15.80 -6.23 11.55
CA ARG A 9 -14.85 -6.06 12.64
C ARG A 9 -13.45 -6.36 12.15
N VAL A 10 -12.57 -5.36 12.20
CA VAL A 10 -11.17 -5.47 11.80
C VAL A 10 -10.28 -5.12 12.98
N SER A 11 -9.25 -5.93 13.24
CA SER A 11 -8.30 -5.69 14.32
C SER A 11 -6.98 -5.08 13.82
N ALA A 12 -6.59 -3.94 14.37
CA ALA A 12 -5.28 -3.33 14.14
C ALA A 12 -4.41 -3.53 15.39
N GLY A 13 -3.33 -4.31 15.25
CA GLY A 13 -2.36 -4.55 16.31
C GLY A 13 -1.20 -3.59 16.25
N ILE A 14 -1.09 -2.68 17.21
CA ILE A 14 -0.02 -1.70 17.27
C ILE A 14 1.16 -2.27 18.07
N VAL A 15 2.33 -2.37 17.45
CA VAL A 15 3.56 -2.81 18.09
C VAL A 15 4.52 -1.63 18.15
N PHE A 16 4.77 -1.11 19.35
CA PHE A 16 5.81 -0.12 19.59
C PHE A 16 7.15 -0.83 19.74
N VAL A 17 8.08 -0.60 18.83
CA VAL A 17 9.44 -1.12 18.91
C VAL A 17 10.36 -0.01 19.37
N ALA A 18 10.71 -0.06 20.66
CA ALA A 18 11.54 0.92 21.35
C ALA A 18 12.97 0.39 21.51
N GLY A 19 13.94 1.31 21.60
CA GLY A 19 15.34 1.00 21.86
C GLY A 19 15.93 1.94 22.92
N PRO A 20 17.26 1.89 23.14
CA PRO A 20 17.92 2.77 24.09
C PRO A 20 18.04 4.21 23.56
N GLY A 21 18.25 5.17 24.47
CA GLY A 21 18.55 6.57 24.15
C GLY A 21 17.48 7.22 23.26
N ASP A 22 17.92 7.81 22.14
CA ASP A 22 17.05 8.50 21.18
C ASP A 22 15.99 7.58 20.52
N TYR A 23 16.17 6.26 20.62
CA TYR A 23 15.22 5.26 20.11
C TYR A 23 14.14 4.87 21.13
N ALA A 24 14.15 5.45 22.33
CA ALA A 24 13.12 5.22 23.33
C ALA A 24 11.77 5.78 22.86
N ILE A 25 10.69 5.08 23.23
CA ILE A 25 9.31 5.53 22.99
C ILE A 25 8.62 5.65 24.34
N SER A 26 8.29 6.88 24.72
CA SER A 26 7.65 7.20 25.99
C SER A 26 6.17 6.79 26.01
N ALA A 27 5.60 6.65 27.21
CA ALA A 27 4.17 6.37 27.35
C ALA A 27 3.29 7.46 26.71
N ALA A 28 3.69 8.74 26.78
CA ALA A 28 2.99 9.85 26.14
C ALA A 28 2.98 9.72 24.60
N GLU A 29 4.11 9.32 24.03
CA GLU A 29 4.20 9.02 22.60
C GLU A 29 3.33 7.83 22.19
N ARG A 30 3.31 6.75 22.99
CA ARG A 30 2.43 5.59 22.73
C ARG A 30 0.95 6.00 22.75
N ALA A 31 0.54 6.78 23.75
CA ALA A 31 -0.83 7.27 23.87
C ALA A 31 -1.24 8.17 22.69
N HIS A 32 -0.35 9.10 22.29
CA HIS A 32 -0.57 9.96 21.12
C HIS A 32 -0.76 9.14 19.84
N VAL A 33 0.13 8.17 19.58
CA VAL A 33 0.02 7.29 18.41
C VAL A 33 -1.30 6.52 18.41
N ILE A 34 -1.69 5.92 19.54
CA ILE A 34 -2.95 5.16 19.61
C ILE A 34 -4.14 6.07 19.30
N ALA A 35 -4.16 7.30 19.82
CA ALA A 35 -5.22 8.27 19.57
C ALA A 35 -5.28 8.70 18.09
N GLU A 36 -4.13 8.97 17.47
CA GLU A 36 -4.06 9.33 16.05
C GLU A 36 -4.48 8.16 15.14
N VAL A 37 -4.01 6.95 15.43
CA VAL A 37 -4.41 5.74 14.70
C VAL A 37 -5.93 5.55 14.82
N GLN A 38 -6.50 5.64 16.02
CA GLN A 38 -7.94 5.55 16.21
C GLN A 38 -8.69 6.60 15.39
N THR A 39 -8.22 7.86 15.42
CA THR A 39 -8.80 8.97 14.66
C THR A 39 -8.81 8.70 13.15
N GLY A 40 -7.68 8.26 12.60
CA GLY A 40 -7.56 7.94 11.17
C GLY A 40 -8.44 6.77 10.75
N LEU A 41 -8.45 5.70 11.55
CA LEU A 41 -9.26 4.52 11.29
C LEU A 41 -10.77 4.82 11.41
N ASP A 42 -11.20 5.62 12.38
CA ASP A 42 -12.59 6.05 12.51
C ASP A 42 -13.03 6.93 11.34
N ALA A 43 -12.15 7.82 10.88
CA ALA A 43 -12.39 8.59 9.66
C ALA A 43 -12.59 7.67 8.44
N LEU A 44 -11.77 6.62 8.28
CA LEU A 44 -12.00 5.59 7.25
C LEU A 44 -13.40 4.97 7.39
N ALA A 45 -13.75 4.46 8.56
CA ALA A 45 -15.04 3.82 8.79
C ALA A 45 -16.23 4.75 8.48
N GLY A 46 -16.06 6.05 8.74
CA GLY A 46 -17.06 7.08 8.44
C GLY A 46 -17.34 7.31 6.96
N ASN A 47 -16.44 6.93 6.05
CA ASN A 47 -16.63 7.09 4.61
C ASN A 47 -17.70 6.13 4.05
N GLU A 48 -17.94 4.99 4.70
CA GLU A 48 -18.93 4.01 4.24
C GLU A 48 -19.65 3.29 5.41
N PRO A 49 -20.68 3.91 6.01
CA PRO A 49 -21.41 3.31 7.12
C PRO A 49 -22.03 1.94 6.80
N ARG A 50 -22.31 1.67 5.52
CA ARG A 50 -22.85 0.40 5.04
C ARG A 50 -21.87 -0.77 5.20
N ALA A 51 -20.56 -0.48 5.22
CA ALA A 51 -19.50 -1.46 5.48
C ALA A 51 -19.56 -2.01 6.92
N ARG A 52 -20.27 -1.32 7.83
CA ARG A 52 -20.36 -1.66 9.26
C ARG A 52 -18.97 -1.87 9.88
N LEU A 53 -18.01 -1.11 9.39
CA LEU A 53 -16.64 -1.21 9.84
C LEU A 53 -16.54 -0.76 11.30
N SER A 54 -15.86 -1.57 12.10
CA SER A 54 -15.58 -1.36 13.51
C SER A 54 -14.16 -1.84 13.79
N TRP A 55 -13.39 -1.01 14.47
CA TRP A 55 -11.99 -1.28 14.74
C TRP A 55 -11.81 -1.87 16.13
N VAL A 56 -10.93 -2.87 16.22
CA VAL A 56 -10.40 -3.34 17.50
C VAL A 56 -8.91 -3.02 17.52
N ILE A 57 -8.56 -1.96 18.22
CA ILE A 57 -7.16 -1.57 18.39
C ILE A 57 -6.62 -2.26 19.65
N SER A 58 -5.44 -2.84 19.51
CA SER A 58 -4.67 -3.37 20.64
C SER A 58 -3.24 -2.89 20.50
N SER A 59 -2.51 -2.77 21.61
CA SER A 59 -1.11 -2.36 21.59
C SER A 59 -0.21 -3.33 22.34
N ARG A 60 1.05 -3.41 21.91
CA ARG A 60 2.16 -4.14 22.53
C ARG A 60 3.41 -3.29 22.46
N VAL A 61 4.34 -3.54 23.39
CA VAL A 61 5.62 -2.86 23.43
C VAL A 61 6.72 -3.91 23.42
N ALA A 62 7.71 -3.72 22.55
CA ALA A 62 8.93 -4.52 22.50
C ALA A 62 10.13 -3.58 22.65
N THR A 63 10.84 -3.68 23.76
CA THR A 63 11.99 -2.81 24.06
C THR A 63 13.29 -3.58 23.85
N LEU A 64 14.04 -3.18 22.82
CA LEU A 64 15.32 -3.78 22.44
C LEU A 64 16.47 -3.11 23.22
N GLN A 65 16.80 -3.62 24.40
CA GLN A 65 17.82 -3.02 25.30
C GLN A 65 19.21 -2.93 24.64
N ASN A 66 19.60 -3.93 23.86
CA ASN A 66 20.91 -4.04 23.22
C ASN A 66 20.89 -3.71 21.71
N PHE A 67 19.97 -2.84 21.28
CA PHE A 67 19.88 -2.48 19.86
C PHE A 67 21.03 -1.56 19.44
N THR A 68 21.73 -1.96 18.38
CA THR A 68 22.75 -1.13 17.73
C THR A 68 22.20 -0.60 16.41
N ALA A 69 21.92 0.70 16.36
CA ALA A 69 21.43 1.33 15.14
C ALA A 69 22.44 1.21 14.00
N TRP A 70 21.94 0.99 12.77
CA TRP A 70 22.75 0.91 11.55
C TRP A 70 23.81 -0.20 11.56
N GLN A 71 23.69 -1.21 12.42
CA GLN A 71 24.60 -2.36 12.43
C GLN A 71 24.59 -3.07 11.06
N GLY A 72 25.78 -3.15 10.45
CA GLY A 72 25.97 -3.71 9.11
C GLY A 72 25.77 -2.72 7.95
N ALA A 73 25.67 -1.41 8.24
CA ALA A 73 25.67 -0.38 7.21
C ALA A 73 26.93 -0.47 6.31
N ASN A 74 26.77 -0.11 5.03
CA ASN A 74 27.87 -0.13 4.08
C ASN A 74 29.00 0.85 4.43
N TRP A 75 28.66 1.95 5.12
CA TRP A 75 29.58 2.91 5.71
C TRP A 75 29.36 2.97 7.24
N PRO A 76 30.06 2.13 8.03
CA PRO A 76 29.78 2.01 9.45
C PRO A 76 30.17 3.27 10.24
N GLY A 77 29.46 3.51 11.35
CA GLY A 77 29.75 4.59 12.30
C GLY A 77 29.30 5.99 11.89
N LEU A 78 28.70 6.16 10.70
CA LEU A 78 28.08 7.43 10.36
C LEU A 78 26.85 7.69 11.24
N THR A 79 26.50 8.97 11.39
CA THR A 79 25.22 9.36 12.01
C THR A 79 24.08 9.37 10.99
N GLU A 80 22.84 9.32 11.45
CA GLU A 80 21.66 9.31 10.56
C GLU A 80 21.59 10.45 9.54
N PRO A 81 21.95 11.72 9.86
CA PRO A 81 22.04 12.77 8.84
C PRO A 81 22.96 12.40 7.67
N PHE A 82 24.10 11.77 7.95
CA PHE A 82 25.08 11.34 6.93
C PHE A 82 24.66 10.08 6.17
N TYR A 83 23.88 9.18 6.79
CA TYR A 83 23.25 8.08 6.06
C TYR A 83 22.21 8.55 5.04
N ARG A 84 21.61 9.73 5.26
CA ARG A 84 20.56 10.29 4.40
C ARG A 84 21.04 11.34 3.42
N GLY A 85 22.17 11.97 3.69
CA GLY A 85 22.74 13.00 2.83
C GLY A 85 24.23 13.12 3.03
N ILE A 86 24.96 13.10 1.93
CA ILE A 86 26.35 13.54 1.85
C ILE A 86 26.34 14.58 0.75
N SER A 87 26.70 15.81 1.10
CA SER A 87 26.78 16.94 0.17
C SER A 87 28.12 17.01 -0.56
N ASP A 88 29.13 16.33 -0.03
CA ASP A 88 30.46 16.22 -0.63
C ASP A 88 31.32 15.17 0.10
N ALA A 89 32.36 14.68 -0.57
CA ALA A 89 33.30 13.71 -0.03
C ALA A 89 34.75 14.03 -0.47
N LEU A 90 35.66 14.11 0.49
CA LEU A 90 37.08 14.39 0.26
C LEU A 90 37.95 13.21 0.68
N TRP A 91 38.88 12.81 -0.18
CA TRP A 91 40.04 12.01 0.21
C TRP A 91 41.22 12.89 0.57
N SER A 92 41.91 12.56 1.66
CA SER A 92 43.15 13.21 2.06
C SER A 92 44.32 12.27 1.84
N GLY A 93 45.18 12.56 0.86
CA GLY A 93 46.40 11.81 0.62
C GLY A 93 47.40 11.85 1.80
N THR A 94 47.36 12.91 2.61
CA THR A 94 48.27 13.10 3.75
C THR A 94 47.85 12.30 4.98
N THR A 95 46.54 12.26 5.28
CA THR A 95 46.02 11.54 6.45
C THR A 95 45.54 10.13 6.11
N GLN A 96 45.37 9.81 4.83
CA GLN A 96 44.72 8.60 4.32
C GLN A 96 43.31 8.40 4.86
N LYS A 97 42.61 9.50 5.17
CA LYS A 97 41.24 9.52 5.66
C LYS A 97 40.29 10.08 4.62
N ILE A 98 39.01 9.75 4.79
CA ILE A 98 37.90 10.32 4.04
C ILE A 98 37.18 11.33 4.92
N TYR A 99 36.72 12.44 4.34
CA TYR A 99 35.91 13.44 5.02
C TYR A 99 34.61 13.59 4.26
N PHE A 100 33.49 13.23 4.89
CA PHE A 100 32.16 13.49 4.37
C PHE A 100 31.64 14.81 4.93
N PHE A 101 30.96 15.60 4.11
CA PHE A 101 30.32 16.85 4.52
C PHE A 101 28.81 16.75 4.36
N ASN A 102 28.07 17.31 5.31
CA ASN A 102 26.64 17.46 5.22
C ASN A 102 26.20 18.68 6.05
N GLY A 103 25.57 19.66 5.41
CA GLY A 103 25.17 20.89 6.07
C GLY A 103 26.37 21.60 6.71
N SER A 104 26.29 21.89 8.01
CA SER A 104 27.34 22.56 8.79
C SER A 104 28.35 21.61 9.44
N GLU A 105 28.27 20.31 9.17
CA GLU A 105 29.05 19.28 9.85
C GLU A 105 29.87 18.45 8.88
N TYR A 106 30.88 17.78 9.42
CA TYR A 106 31.66 16.80 8.68
C TYR A 106 31.96 15.57 9.55
N ILE A 107 32.10 14.41 8.91
CA ILE A 107 32.53 13.15 9.53
C ILE A 107 33.83 12.71 8.88
N ARG A 108 34.79 12.28 9.69
CA ARG A 108 36.02 11.65 9.22
C ARG A 108 35.89 10.12 9.30
N VAL A 109 36.19 9.44 8.20
CA VAL A 109 36.15 7.99 8.05
C VAL A 109 37.55 7.45 7.80
N ASP A 110 37.84 6.30 8.40
CA ASP A 110 39.10 5.58 8.22
C ASP A 110 38.92 4.30 7.39
N PRO A 111 39.32 4.29 6.11
CA PRO A 111 39.31 3.08 5.30
C PRO A 111 40.16 1.94 5.87
N ASN A 112 41.22 2.25 6.62
CA ASN A 112 42.11 1.26 7.22
C ASN A 112 41.51 0.64 8.50
N ASN A 113 40.46 1.24 9.06
CA ASN A 113 39.70 0.71 10.20
C ASN A 113 38.30 0.25 9.76
N GLY A 114 38.26 -0.55 8.68
CA GLY A 114 37.00 -1.12 8.17
C GLY A 114 35.99 -0.07 7.70
N TRP A 115 36.46 1.09 7.21
CA TRP A 115 35.62 2.20 6.75
C TRP A 115 34.75 2.83 7.83
N ASN A 116 35.14 2.68 9.10
CA ASN A 116 34.39 3.23 10.22
C ASN A 116 34.62 4.73 10.37
N ALA A 117 33.61 5.45 10.84
CA ALA A 117 33.79 6.81 11.32
C ALA A 117 34.74 6.83 12.53
N ASP A 118 35.63 7.81 12.56
CA ASP A 118 36.51 8.03 13.71
C ASP A 118 35.67 8.48 14.94
N PRO A 119 36.06 8.09 16.16
CA PRO A 119 35.41 8.56 17.38
C PRO A 119 35.43 10.10 17.51
N GLY A 120 34.35 10.67 18.06
CA GLY A 120 34.22 12.11 18.28
C GLY A 120 33.77 12.91 17.05
N TYR A 121 33.27 12.23 16.02
CA TYR A 121 32.56 12.81 14.88
C TYR A 121 31.05 12.50 14.96
N PRO A 122 30.17 13.30 14.34
CA PRO A 122 30.44 14.48 13.51
C PRO A 122 31.00 15.67 14.29
N LYS A 123 31.65 16.59 13.57
CA LYS A 123 32.12 17.87 14.10
C LYS A 123 31.58 19.03 13.27
N PRO A 124 31.34 20.21 13.86
CA PRO A 124 31.05 21.42 13.10
C PRO A 124 32.20 21.76 12.15
N ILE A 125 31.90 22.19 10.93
CA ILE A 125 32.91 22.74 10.01
C ILE A 125 33.48 24.04 10.61
N ALA A 126 32.59 24.89 11.13
CA ALA A 126 32.98 26.11 11.83
C ALA A 126 33.95 25.80 12.99
N GLY A 127 35.10 26.48 13.01
CA GLY A 127 36.11 26.35 14.06
C GLY A 127 37.00 25.11 14.00
N ASN A 128 36.72 24.13 13.13
CA ASN A 128 37.54 22.92 12.97
C ASN A 128 38.39 22.90 11.68
N TRP A 129 38.18 23.86 10.78
CA TRP A 129 38.95 24.04 9.55
C TRP A 129 39.66 25.40 9.56
N PRO A 130 40.96 25.46 9.88
CA PRO A 130 41.67 26.73 10.08
C PRO A 130 41.63 27.66 8.85
N GLY A 131 41.17 28.89 9.06
CA GLY A 131 41.07 29.89 8.00
C GLY A 131 39.84 29.77 7.10
N PHE A 132 38.91 28.82 7.36
CA PHE A 132 37.63 28.81 6.66
C PHE A 132 36.84 30.09 6.98
N PRO A 133 36.42 30.87 5.97
CA PRO A 133 35.53 32.00 6.19
C PRO A 133 34.13 31.50 6.59
N ALA A 134 33.33 32.37 7.23
CA ALA A 134 31.96 32.04 7.63
C ALA A 134 31.09 31.56 6.46
N SER A 135 31.35 32.06 5.24
CA SER A 135 30.65 31.61 4.03
C SER A 135 30.89 30.13 3.70
N PHE A 136 32.00 29.51 4.14
CA PHE A 136 32.33 28.10 3.94
C PHE A 136 32.06 27.23 5.17
N ALA A 137 31.44 27.77 6.23
CA ALA A 137 31.16 27.03 7.46
C ALA A 137 29.99 26.03 7.38
N ALA A 138 29.31 25.95 6.22
CA ALA A 138 28.25 24.99 5.93
C ALA A 138 28.04 24.88 4.42
N GLY A 139 27.45 23.78 3.95
CA GLY A 139 27.02 23.60 2.55
C GLY A 139 28.18 23.71 1.58
N ILE A 140 29.20 22.87 1.77
CA ILE A 140 30.27 22.66 0.79
C ILE A 140 29.66 21.91 -0.40
N ASP A 141 29.91 22.41 -1.61
CA ASP A 141 29.36 21.80 -2.82
C ASP A 141 30.31 20.74 -3.41
N ALA A 142 31.63 20.91 -3.26
CA ALA A 142 32.61 19.92 -3.68
C ALA A 142 33.96 20.12 -2.98
N ALA A 143 34.73 19.05 -2.86
CA ALA A 143 36.12 19.11 -2.42
C ALA A 143 36.98 18.10 -3.15
N LEU A 144 38.22 18.47 -3.45
CA LEU A 144 39.16 17.57 -4.11
C LEU A 144 40.57 17.70 -3.54
N TRP A 145 41.27 16.58 -3.47
CA TRP A 145 42.70 16.52 -3.26
C TRP A 145 43.43 16.51 -4.60
N SER A 146 44.41 17.38 -4.77
CA SER A 146 45.28 17.38 -5.95
C SER A 146 46.65 16.83 -5.57
N GLU A 147 47.00 15.69 -6.14
CA GLU A 147 48.27 15.03 -5.87
C GLU A 147 49.46 15.77 -6.49
N THR A 148 49.23 16.55 -7.56
CA THR A 148 50.28 17.27 -8.28
C THR A 148 50.89 18.42 -7.48
N ASN A 149 50.12 19.03 -6.57
CA ASN A 149 50.60 20.11 -5.72
C ASN A 149 50.32 19.90 -4.22
N GLN A 150 49.78 18.73 -3.85
CA GLN A 150 49.47 18.36 -2.47
C GLN A 150 48.57 19.37 -1.77
N ARG A 151 47.57 19.90 -2.48
CA ARG A 151 46.57 20.83 -1.93
C ARG A 151 45.17 20.23 -1.96
N VAL A 152 44.34 20.69 -1.02
CA VAL A 152 42.90 20.45 -1.04
C VAL A 152 42.20 21.71 -1.53
N TYR A 153 41.19 21.53 -2.37
CA TYR A 153 40.35 22.62 -2.84
C TYR A 153 38.93 22.37 -2.38
N PHE A 154 38.29 23.40 -1.82
CA PHE A 154 36.88 23.36 -1.41
C PHE A 154 36.10 24.35 -2.26
N PHE A 155 34.94 23.95 -2.77
CA PHE A 155 34.10 24.74 -3.66
C PHE A 155 32.76 25.03 -2.99
N LYS A 156 32.30 26.27 -3.13
CA LYS A 156 30.97 26.69 -2.71
C LYS A 156 30.48 27.85 -3.55
N GLY A 157 29.33 27.67 -4.20
CA GLY A 157 28.82 28.58 -5.21
C GLY A 157 29.88 28.87 -6.26
N SER A 158 30.07 30.14 -6.59
CA SER A 158 31.05 30.58 -7.59
C SER A 158 32.46 30.78 -7.03
N GLN A 159 32.75 30.32 -5.81
CA GLN A 159 34.02 30.51 -5.12
C GLN A 159 34.68 29.20 -4.70
N TYR A 160 35.99 29.26 -4.47
CA TYR A 160 36.75 28.14 -3.94
C TYR A 160 37.84 28.59 -2.95
N LEU A 161 38.21 27.68 -2.04
CA LEU A 161 39.36 27.78 -1.14
C LEU A 161 40.47 26.85 -1.63
N ARG A 162 41.73 27.20 -1.33
CA ARG A 162 42.87 26.30 -1.42
C ARG A 162 43.46 26.13 -0.03
N VAL A 163 43.63 24.89 0.38
CA VAL A 163 44.01 24.48 1.73
C VAL A 163 45.28 23.64 1.65
N ASP A 164 46.21 23.90 2.55
CA ASP A 164 47.42 23.10 2.73
C ASP A 164 47.25 22.13 3.91
N PRO A 165 46.94 20.84 3.65
CA PRO A 165 46.82 19.85 4.72
C PRO A 165 48.16 19.49 5.37
N ASN A 166 49.30 19.82 4.75
CA ASN A 166 50.63 19.66 5.35
C ASN A 166 50.98 20.83 6.29
N ALA A 167 50.30 21.97 6.16
CA ALA A 167 50.42 23.14 7.04
C ALA A 167 49.22 23.26 7.98
N GLY A 168 48.85 22.17 8.64
CA GLY A 168 47.78 22.16 9.64
C GLY A 168 46.39 22.46 9.09
N TRP A 169 46.13 22.15 7.81
CA TRP A 169 44.86 22.42 7.12
C TRP A 169 44.50 23.92 7.00
N ALA A 170 45.50 24.80 6.99
CA ALA A 170 45.27 26.23 6.83
C ALA A 170 44.81 26.58 5.40
N VAL A 171 43.78 27.43 5.30
CA VAL A 171 43.45 28.15 4.06
C VAL A 171 44.60 29.06 3.69
N GLU A 172 45.06 28.97 2.44
CA GLU A 172 46.16 29.81 1.97
C GLU A 172 45.75 31.29 1.83
N PRO A 173 46.69 32.24 1.98
CA PRO A 173 46.41 33.66 1.82
C PRO A 173 45.79 34.00 0.44
N GLY A 174 44.81 34.92 0.45
CA GLY A 174 44.15 35.39 -0.78
C GLY A 174 42.96 34.54 -1.25
N TYR A 175 42.50 33.59 -0.43
CA TYR A 175 41.27 32.83 -0.63
C TYR A 175 40.15 33.32 0.33
N PRO A 176 38.86 33.20 -0.03
CA PRO A 176 38.31 32.55 -1.23
C PRO A 176 38.56 33.33 -2.52
N LYS A 177 38.68 32.60 -3.63
CA LYS A 177 38.77 33.16 -4.99
C LYS A 177 37.56 32.75 -5.82
N ALA A 178 37.21 33.56 -6.82
CA ALA A 178 36.20 33.18 -7.80
C ALA A 178 36.70 32.01 -8.66
N ILE A 179 35.84 31.07 -9.00
CA ILE A 179 36.16 29.99 -9.95
C ILE A 179 36.45 30.60 -11.33
N ALA A 180 35.55 31.50 -11.76
CA ALA A 180 35.71 32.27 -12.99
C ALA A 180 37.07 33.01 -13.02
N GLY A 181 37.82 32.82 -14.10
CA GLY A 181 39.12 33.47 -14.31
C GLY A 181 40.30 32.87 -13.53
N ASN A 182 40.06 31.95 -12.58
CA ASN A 182 41.14 31.27 -11.84
C ASN A 182 41.28 29.79 -12.19
N TRP A 183 40.30 29.21 -12.90
CA TRP A 183 40.37 27.87 -13.47
C TRP A 183 40.24 27.95 -15.01
N PRO A 184 41.36 27.83 -15.75
CA PRO A 184 41.36 28.01 -17.20
C PRO A 184 40.44 27.01 -17.92
N GLY A 185 39.66 27.51 -18.87
CA GLY A 185 38.76 26.69 -19.68
C GLY A 185 37.45 26.27 -19.00
N PHE A 186 37.18 26.69 -17.75
CA PHE A 186 35.89 26.40 -17.10
C PHE A 186 34.73 27.04 -17.88
N PRO A 187 33.73 26.26 -18.32
CA PRO A 187 32.50 26.80 -18.88
C PRO A 187 31.76 27.66 -17.87
N ALA A 188 30.97 28.63 -18.35
CA ALA A 188 30.23 29.56 -17.49
C ALA A 188 29.33 28.86 -16.46
N GLU A 189 28.71 27.74 -16.83
CA GLU A 189 27.86 26.94 -15.93
C GLU A 189 28.65 26.30 -14.77
N PHE A 190 29.88 25.84 -15.01
CA PHE A 190 30.78 25.30 -13.98
C PHE A 190 31.45 26.41 -13.16
N ALA A 191 31.70 27.57 -13.76
CA ALA A 191 32.26 28.73 -13.06
C ALA A 191 31.28 29.36 -12.07
N ALA A 192 29.98 29.14 -12.25
CA ALA A 192 28.93 29.53 -11.31
C ALA A 192 28.84 28.60 -10.09
N GLY A 193 29.37 27.38 -10.20
CA GLY A 193 29.45 26.38 -9.15
C GLY A 193 29.46 24.95 -9.69
N VAL A 194 29.88 24.00 -8.86
CA VAL A 194 30.02 22.57 -9.18
C VAL A 194 29.28 21.75 -8.13
N ASP A 195 28.79 20.56 -8.48
CA ASP A 195 28.02 19.69 -7.57
C ASP A 195 28.89 18.58 -6.94
N ALA A 196 30.02 18.24 -7.58
CA ALA A 196 31.02 17.33 -7.04
C ALA A 196 32.35 17.51 -7.79
N ALA A 197 33.44 17.08 -7.16
CA ALA A 197 34.76 17.04 -7.79
C ALA A 197 35.53 15.79 -7.34
N LEU A 198 36.35 15.22 -8.23
CA LEU A 198 37.23 14.10 -7.87
C LEU A 198 38.58 14.21 -8.57
N TRP A 199 39.61 13.71 -7.88
CA TRP A 199 40.90 13.38 -8.47
C TRP A 199 40.91 11.91 -8.85
N SER A 200 41.42 11.57 -10.04
CA SER A 200 41.66 10.19 -10.43
C SER A 200 43.15 9.90 -10.45
N GLY A 201 43.60 9.03 -9.55
CA GLY A 201 45.00 8.60 -9.50
C GLY A 201 45.43 7.77 -10.72
N THR A 202 44.50 7.16 -11.46
CA THR A 202 44.82 6.26 -12.58
C THR A 202 45.27 6.99 -13.84
N ASN A 203 44.72 8.18 -14.10
CA ASN A 203 45.05 8.98 -15.27
C ASN A 203 45.52 10.40 -14.90
N GLN A 204 45.65 10.70 -13.61
CA GLN A 204 46.12 11.99 -13.10
C GLN A 204 45.27 13.16 -13.62
N ARG A 205 43.95 12.98 -13.61
CA ARG A 205 42.97 14.01 -14.02
C ARG A 205 42.04 14.36 -12.89
N ILE A 206 41.56 15.61 -12.93
CA ILE A 206 40.49 16.09 -12.07
C ILE A 206 39.20 16.10 -12.89
N TYR A 207 38.10 15.65 -12.30
CA TYR A 207 36.78 15.71 -12.90
C TYR A 207 35.88 16.58 -12.04
N PHE A 208 35.14 17.49 -12.65
CA PHE A 208 34.09 18.26 -11.99
C PHE A 208 32.74 17.92 -12.61
N PHE A 209 31.70 17.87 -11.78
CA PHE A 209 30.35 17.50 -12.17
C PHE A 209 29.41 18.67 -11.93
N LYS A 210 28.48 18.89 -12.87
CA LYS A 210 27.43 19.89 -12.75
C LYS A 210 26.18 19.43 -13.51
N GLY A 211 25.09 19.21 -12.79
CA GLY A 211 23.88 18.60 -13.35
C GLY A 211 24.20 17.27 -14.02
N ASP A 212 23.72 17.09 -15.25
CA ASP A 212 23.94 15.88 -16.05
C ASP A 212 25.26 15.89 -16.85
N LYS A 213 26.18 16.83 -16.56
CA LYS A 213 27.45 16.99 -17.28
C LYS A 213 28.66 16.90 -16.37
N TYR A 214 29.82 16.68 -17.00
CA TYR A 214 31.11 16.76 -16.35
C TYR A 214 32.15 17.43 -17.25
N ILE A 215 33.20 17.98 -16.64
CA ILE A 215 34.42 18.46 -17.31
C ILE A 215 35.63 17.69 -16.78
N ARG A 216 36.65 17.53 -17.63
CA ARG A 216 37.94 16.95 -17.24
C ARG A 216 39.03 18.01 -17.31
N VAL A 217 39.83 18.09 -16.25
CA VAL A 217 40.88 19.07 -16.04
C VAL A 217 42.23 18.35 -15.93
N ASP A 218 43.23 18.88 -16.62
CA ASP A 218 44.61 18.43 -16.52
C ASP A 218 45.40 19.37 -15.59
N PRO A 219 45.65 18.97 -14.33
CA PRO A 219 46.43 19.81 -13.41
C PRO A 219 47.91 19.91 -13.80
N ASN A 220 48.44 19.02 -14.64
CA ASN A 220 49.80 19.11 -15.17
C ASN A 220 49.91 20.12 -16.33
N ASN A 221 48.77 20.49 -16.93
CA ASN A 221 48.68 21.53 -17.96
C ASN A 221 48.01 22.80 -17.40
N GLY A 222 48.55 23.32 -16.30
CA GLY A 222 48.08 24.58 -15.70
C GLY A 222 46.63 24.56 -15.22
N PHE A 223 46.09 23.38 -14.85
CA PHE A 223 44.70 23.19 -14.45
C PHE A 223 43.69 23.55 -15.55
N ASN A 224 44.08 23.43 -16.83
CA ASN A 224 43.19 23.72 -17.95
C ASN A 224 42.16 22.61 -18.16
N VAL A 225 40.93 23.00 -18.51
CA VAL A 225 39.91 22.07 -19.01
C VAL A 225 40.38 21.51 -20.35
N GLU A 226 40.28 20.19 -20.51
CA GLU A 226 40.66 19.53 -21.75
C GLU A 226 39.67 19.86 -22.89
N PRO A 227 40.12 19.88 -24.16
CA PRO A 227 39.24 20.13 -25.30
C PRO A 227 38.09 19.11 -25.40
N GLY A 228 36.91 19.57 -25.80
CA GLY A 228 35.72 18.73 -26.01
C GLY A 228 34.77 18.60 -24.82
N TYR A 229 35.09 19.23 -23.69
CA TYR A 229 34.22 19.33 -22.51
C TYR A 229 33.42 20.63 -22.48
N PRO A 230 32.23 20.66 -21.85
CA PRO A 230 31.62 19.62 -21.03
C PRO A 230 30.98 18.48 -21.83
N LEU A 231 31.00 17.26 -21.28
CA LEU A 231 30.35 16.08 -21.84
C LEU A 231 29.20 15.62 -20.93
N PRO A 232 28.13 15.00 -21.47
CA PRO A 232 27.10 14.40 -20.65
C PRO A 232 27.66 13.22 -19.85
N ILE A 233 27.19 13.03 -18.62
CA ILE A 233 27.53 11.85 -17.81
C ILE A 233 26.96 10.59 -18.49
N ALA A 234 25.69 10.66 -18.91
CA ALA A 234 25.02 9.61 -19.66
C ALA A 234 25.83 9.22 -20.91
N GLY A 235 26.10 7.93 -21.06
CA GLY A 235 26.85 7.38 -22.20
C GLY A 235 28.37 7.56 -22.16
N ASN A 236 28.92 8.38 -21.27
CA ASN A 236 30.37 8.57 -21.13
C ASN A 236 30.95 7.91 -19.87
N TRP A 237 30.09 7.52 -18.92
CA TRP A 237 30.48 6.75 -17.73
C TRP A 237 29.81 5.36 -17.77
N PRO A 238 30.54 4.29 -18.15
CA PRO A 238 29.97 2.97 -18.35
C PRO A 238 29.28 2.40 -17.09
N GLY A 239 28.03 1.95 -17.24
CA GLY A 239 27.25 1.35 -16.15
C GLY A 239 26.63 2.33 -15.16
N PHE A 240 26.71 3.65 -15.38
CA PHE A 240 26.03 4.62 -14.54
C PHE A 240 24.50 4.43 -14.57
N PRO A 241 23.84 4.26 -13.42
CA PRO A 241 22.39 4.26 -13.35
C PRO A 241 21.80 5.61 -13.80
N ASP A 242 20.59 5.59 -14.38
CA ASP A 242 19.92 6.79 -14.92
C ASP A 242 19.86 7.96 -13.94
N GLU A 243 19.61 7.71 -12.66
CA GLU A 243 19.55 8.76 -11.65
C GLU A 243 20.92 9.41 -11.38
N PHE A 244 22.00 8.62 -11.38
CA PHE A 244 23.38 9.14 -11.28
C PHE A 244 23.81 9.88 -12.55
N ALA A 245 23.29 9.47 -13.71
CA ALA A 245 23.56 10.14 -14.98
C ALA A 245 22.94 11.54 -15.08
N LYS A 246 21.92 11.84 -14.26
CA LYS A 246 21.31 13.19 -14.13
C LYS A 246 22.08 14.11 -13.18
N GLY A 247 23.10 13.60 -12.50
CA GLY A 247 23.95 14.33 -11.57
C GLY A 247 24.28 13.56 -10.30
N VAL A 248 25.30 14.03 -9.59
CA VAL A 248 25.85 13.42 -8.37
C VAL A 248 26.03 14.49 -7.31
N ASP A 249 25.86 14.13 -6.03
CA ASP A 249 25.98 15.06 -4.90
C ASP A 249 27.34 14.97 -4.21
N GLY A 250 28.17 14.00 -4.59
CA GLY A 250 29.51 13.88 -4.04
C GLY A 250 30.31 12.84 -4.82
N ALA A 251 31.62 13.05 -4.91
CA ALA A 251 32.51 12.13 -5.59
C ALA A 251 33.79 11.96 -4.79
N LEU A 252 34.23 10.71 -4.63
CA LEU A 252 35.35 10.36 -3.79
C LEU A 252 36.28 9.41 -4.53
N TRP A 253 37.56 9.75 -4.55
CA TRP A 253 38.62 8.79 -4.86
C TRP A 253 39.11 8.12 -3.58
N SER A 254 39.22 6.81 -3.55
CA SER A 254 39.84 6.10 -2.44
C SER A 254 41.25 5.65 -2.83
N GLY A 255 42.26 6.25 -2.21
CA GLY A 255 43.66 5.82 -2.39
C GLY A 255 43.94 4.41 -1.85
N THR A 256 43.09 3.87 -0.97
CA THR A 256 43.24 2.51 -0.43
C THR A 256 42.70 1.44 -1.38
N THR A 257 41.67 1.74 -2.17
CA THR A 257 41.05 0.78 -3.10
C THR A 257 41.34 1.07 -4.57
N ASN A 258 41.86 2.25 -4.88
CA ASN A 258 41.99 2.77 -6.24
C ASN A 258 40.65 2.77 -7.01
N LYS A 259 39.56 3.01 -6.29
CA LYS A 259 38.19 3.09 -6.82
C LYS A 259 37.63 4.49 -6.63
N ILE A 260 36.63 4.81 -7.45
CA ILE A 260 35.85 6.03 -7.34
C ILE A 260 34.47 5.68 -6.75
N TYR A 261 33.99 6.50 -5.83
CA TYR A 261 32.67 6.39 -5.23
C TYR A 261 31.89 7.64 -5.59
N PHE A 262 30.70 7.48 -6.16
CA PHE A 262 29.78 8.59 -6.36
C PHE A 262 28.62 8.44 -5.40
N PHE A 263 28.21 9.55 -4.80
CA PHE A 263 27.10 9.62 -3.87
C PHE A 263 25.96 10.39 -4.51
N LYS A 264 24.74 9.91 -4.30
CA LYS A 264 23.54 10.59 -4.74
C LYS A 264 22.44 10.37 -3.73
N ARG A 265 21.89 11.48 -3.26
CA ARG A 265 20.68 11.51 -2.46
C ARG A 265 19.53 11.02 -3.32
N ASN A 266 18.96 9.91 -2.88
CA ASN A 266 17.65 9.46 -3.33
C ASN A 266 16.57 10.18 -2.50
N ARG A 267 15.31 9.98 -2.83
CA ARG A 267 14.16 10.56 -2.12
C ARG A 267 14.22 10.30 -0.61
N PHE A 268 14.86 9.20 -0.17
CA PHE A 268 14.73 8.65 1.19
C PHE A 268 16.06 8.54 1.95
N TYR A 269 17.13 8.21 1.25
CA TYR A 269 18.46 7.96 1.80
C TYR A 269 19.53 8.37 0.78
N ASN A 270 20.79 8.28 1.17
CA ASN A 270 21.89 8.48 0.24
C ASN A 270 22.31 7.13 -0.34
N ASP A 271 22.37 7.03 -1.66
CA ASP A 271 22.93 5.89 -2.37
C ASP A 271 24.35 6.20 -2.82
N TYR A 272 25.13 5.15 -3.05
CA TYR A 272 26.41 5.28 -3.70
C TYR A 272 26.62 4.20 -4.76
N ILE A 273 27.39 4.54 -5.79
CA ILE A 273 27.96 3.60 -6.76
C ILE A 273 29.46 3.56 -6.59
N ARG A 274 30.06 2.41 -6.91
CA ARG A 274 31.51 2.25 -6.98
C ARG A 274 31.94 1.98 -8.41
N VAL A 275 32.88 2.76 -8.89
CA VAL A 275 33.45 2.70 -10.23
C VAL A 275 34.87 2.19 -10.15
N ASP A 276 35.22 1.32 -11.09
CA ASP A 276 36.57 0.80 -11.25
C ASP A 276 37.27 1.40 -12.47
N PRO A 277 38.13 2.43 -12.30
CA PRO A 277 38.86 3.03 -13.41
C PRO A 277 39.83 2.05 -14.08
N ASN A 278 40.28 1.01 -13.38
CA ASN A 278 41.17 -0.01 -13.93
C ASN A 278 40.42 -1.08 -14.74
N ASN A 279 39.09 -1.12 -14.65
CA ASN A 279 38.24 -2.01 -15.42
C ASN A 279 37.32 -1.21 -16.35
N GLY A 280 37.94 -0.37 -17.21
CA GLY A 280 37.21 0.39 -18.22
C GLY A 280 36.23 1.42 -17.65
N TRP A 281 36.44 1.91 -16.43
CA TRP A 281 35.56 2.89 -15.76
C TRP A 281 34.14 2.39 -15.54
N ASN A 282 33.95 1.07 -15.49
CA ASN A 282 32.64 0.48 -15.24
C ASN A 282 32.20 0.65 -13.78
N VAL A 283 30.91 0.90 -13.58
CA VAL A 283 30.25 0.66 -12.29
C VAL A 283 30.35 -0.84 -11.97
N GLU A 284 30.78 -1.15 -10.74
CA GLU A 284 30.91 -2.53 -10.31
C GLU A 284 29.54 -3.21 -10.15
N PRO A 285 29.46 -4.55 -10.32
CA PRO A 285 28.21 -5.28 -10.11
C PRO A 285 27.65 -5.11 -8.70
N GLY A 286 26.32 -5.01 -8.59
CA GLY A 286 25.61 -4.91 -7.30
C GLY A 286 25.47 -3.49 -6.75
N TYR A 287 25.75 -2.46 -7.54
CA TYR A 287 25.46 -1.06 -7.27
C TYR A 287 24.27 -0.55 -8.09
N PRO A 288 23.53 0.48 -7.63
CA PRO A 288 23.76 1.29 -6.43
C PRO A 288 23.46 0.54 -5.11
N LYS A 289 24.07 1.01 -4.03
CA LYS A 289 23.82 0.55 -2.65
C LYS A 289 23.52 1.73 -1.73
N PRO A 290 22.71 1.55 -0.68
CA PRO A 290 22.52 2.58 0.33
C PRO A 290 23.83 2.81 1.09
N VAL A 291 24.13 4.07 1.45
CA VAL A 291 25.26 4.40 2.32
C VAL A 291 25.08 3.73 3.69
N GLY A 292 23.85 3.74 4.20
CA GLY A 292 23.45 3.05 5.42
C GLY A 292 22.99 1.62 5.17
N LEU A 293 21.79 1.33 5.63
CA LEU A 293 21.04 0.09 5.38
C LEU A 293 19.88 0.37 4.42
N GLY A 294 19.51 -0.62 3.63
CA GLY A 294 18.34 -0.60 2.75
C GLY A 294 17.08 -1.11 3.45
N TRP A 295 16.29 -1.90 2.73
CA TRP A 295 15.07 -2.53 3.25
C TRP A 295 15.33 -3.49 4.40
N GLU A 296 16.52 -4.07 4.46
CA GLU A 296 16.99 -4.95 5.54
C GLU A 296 17.10 -4.25 6.91
N ALA A 297 17.06 -2.91 6.95
CA ALA A 297 17.05 -2.14 8.19
C ALA A 297 15.88 -2.55 9.11
N GLU A 298 14.72 -2.83 8.52
CA GLU A 298 13.53 -3.25 9.26
C GLU A 298 13.77 -4.57 10.00
N ASP A 299 14.41 -5.53 9.34
CA ASP A 299 14.62 -6.87 9.88
C ASP A 299 15.49 -6.83 11.14
N LYS A 300 16.42 -5.87 11.23
CA LYS A 300 17.32 -5.68 12.39
C LYS A 300 16.60 -5.37 13.70
N TRP A 301 15.39 -4.82 13.65
CA TRP A 301 14.60 -4.53 14.84
C TRP A 301 13.26 -5.28 14.89
N ARG A 302 12.62 -5.53 13.75
CA ARG A 302 11.33 -6.23 13.71
C ARG A 302 11.48 -7.64 14.22
N ASP A 303 12.50 -8.37 13.76
CA ASP A 303 12.63 -9.78 14.06
C ASP A 303 12.98 -10.02 15.54
N PRO A 304 13.92 -9.26 16.15
CA PRO A 304 14.11 -9.29 17.61
C PRO A 304 12.86 -8.88 18.39
N ALA A 305 12.10 -7.88 17.91
CA ALA A 305 10.86 -7.47 18.56
C ALA A 305 9.78 -8.56 18.51
N LEU A 306 9.62 -9.23 17.38
CA LEU A 306 8.74 -10.39 17.24
C LEU A 306 9.16 -11.52 18.18
N ALA A 307 10.45 -11.80 18.30
CA ALA A 307 10.98 -12.79 19.22
C ALA A 307 10.63 -12.46 20.69
N LEU A 308 10.77 -11.20 21.12
CA LEU A 308 10.34 -10.75 22.45
C LEU A 308 8.83 -10.93 22.68
N LEU A 309 8.04 -10.79 21.62
CA LEU A 309 6.60 -11.02 21.66
C LEU A 309 6.20 -12.51 21.56
N GLY A 310 7.17 -13.42 21.41
CA GLY A 310 6.96 -14.86 21.31
C GLY A 310 6.63 -15.38 19.91
N PHE A 311 7.00 -14.64 18.86
CA PHE A 311 6.73 -14.99 17.46
C PHE A 311 8.05 -15.20 16.69
N PRO A 312 8.05 -16.04 15.64
CA PRO A 312 9.23 -16.23 14.80
C PRO A 312 9.62 -14.96 14.03
N ALA A 313 10.81 -14.95 13.44
CA ALA A 313 11.27 -13.86 12.59
C ALA A 313 10.51 -13.78 11.25
N GLY A 314 10.58 -12.62 10.59
CA GLY A 314 10.08 -12.43 9.24
C GLY A 314 8.56 -12.51 9.09
N GLN A 315 8.12 -12.90 7.90
CA GLN A 315 6.71 -12.94 7.53
C GLN A 315 5.87 -13.88 8.39
N ALA A 316 6.40 -15.07 8.68
CA ALA A 316 5.72 -16.04 9.54
C ALA A 316 5.38 -15.44 10.92
N GLY A 317 6.25 -14.57 11.45
CA GLY A 317 6.05 -13.94 12.75
C GLY A 317 4.87 -12.97 12.80
N TYR A 318 4.87 -11.99 11.89
CA TYR A 318 3.79 -11.00 11.88
C TYR A 318 2.46 -11.58 11.37
N ASP A 319 2.49 -12.62 10.53
CA ASP A 319 1.28 -13.35 10.12
C ASP A 319 0.67 -14.11 11.32
N GLN A 320 1.49 -14.78 12.13
CA GLN A 320 1.04 -15.45 13.36
C GLN A 320 0.53 -14.45 14.41
N LEU A 321 1.22 -13.31 14.57
CA LEU A 321 0.76 -12.24 15.47
C LEU A 321 -0.58 -11.67 15.02
N SER A 322 -0.76 -11.42 13.71
CA SER A 322 -2.04 -10.98 13.13
C SER A 322 -3.15 -12.01 13.41
N GLN A 323 -2.88 -13.29 13.18
CA GLN A 323 -3.85 -14.36 13.43
C GLN A 323 -4.24 -14.48 14.92
N ALA A 324 -3.27 -14.31 15.83
CA ALA A 324 -3.52 -14.31 17.26
C ALA A 324 -4.45 -13.15 17.66
N LEU A 325 -4.24 -11.96 17.10
CA LEU A 325 -5.11 -10.79 17.32
C LEU A 325 -6.51 -11.00 16.73
N GLN A 326 -6.61 -11.58 15.54
CA GLN A 326 -7.90 -11.90 14.93
C GLN A 326 -8.70 -12.85 15.81
N THR A 327 -8.05 -13.91 16.31
CA THR A 327 -8.67 -14.91 17.19
C THR A 327 -9.11 -14.28 18.51
N ALA A 328 -8.23 -13.50 19.16
CA ALA A 328 -8.52 -12.88 20.46
C ALA A 328 -9.63 -11.83 20.38
N SER A 329 -9.69 -11.07 19.29
CA SER A 329 -10.72 -10.05 19.09
C SER A 329 -12.01 -10.61 18.49
N GLY A 330 -12.00 -11.78 17.87
CA GLY A 330 -13.12 -12.28 17.07
C GLY A 330 -13.39 -11.39 15.84
N SER A 331 -12.37 -10.71 15.32
CA SER A 331 -12.43 -9.94 14.09
C SER A 331 -12.43 -10.85 12.86
N GLN A 332 -12.96 -10.37 11.75
CA GLN A 332 -12.92 -11.09 10.46
C GLN A 332 -11.58 -10.92 9.74
N PHE A 333 -10.78 -9.93 10.13
CA PHE A 333 -9.48 -9.64 9.55
C PHE A 333 -8.62 -8.88 10.55
N GLY A 334 -7.30 -9.01 10.42
CA GLY A 334 -6.36 -8.24 11.22
C GLY A 334 -5.02 -8.05 10.53
N TYR A 335 -4.30 -7.03 10.99
CA TYR A 335 -2.97 -6.65 10.51
C TYR A 335 -2.22 -5.91 11.63
N ILE A 336 -0.92 -5.71 11.44
CA ILE A 336 0.00 -5.17 12.45
C ILE A 336 0.51 -3.80 12.02
N GLY A 337 0.45 -2.79 12.88
CA GLY A 337 1.16 -1.53 12.73
C GLY A 337 2.40 -1.49 13.61
N PHE A 338 3.60 -1.50 13.04
CA PHE A 338 4.84 -1.26 13.78
C PHE A 338 5.12 0.24 13.84
N PHE A 339 5.33 0.77 15.05
CA PHE A 339 5.78 2.14 15.28
C PHE A 339 7.18 2.12 15.89
N THR A 340 8.12 2.82 15.28
CA THR A 340 9.50 2.87 15.76
C THR A 340 10.20 4.19 15.47
N LYS A 341 11.31 4.45 16.18
CA LYS A 341 12.30 5.47 15.81
C LYS A 341 13.54 4.87 15.12
N MET A 342 13.63 3.54 15.08
CA MET A 342 14.78 2.81 14.56
C MET A 342 14.89 2.88 13.03
N PRO A 343 16.08 2.64 12.47
CA PRO A 343 16.34 2.64 11.03
C PRO A 343 15.31 1.86 10.18
N THR A 344 14.83 2.50 9.12
CA THR A 344 13.98 1.94 8.05
C THR A 344 14.30 2.67 6.75
N ALA A 345 13.99 2.03 5.62
CA ALA A 345 14.10 2.65 4.30
C ALA A 345 13.07 3.78 4.10
N TRP A 346 11.88 3.68 4.70
CA TRP A 346 10.79 4.63 4.49
C TRP A 346 10.01 5.00 5.77
N MET A 347 9.39 6.18 5.79
CA MET A 347 8.71 6.72 6.98
C MET A 347 7.36 6.07 7.27
N GLY A 348 6.69 5.55 6.25
CA GLY A 348 5.37 4.96 6.29
C GLY A 348 5.23 4.03 5.10
N TYR A 349 4.97 2.74 5.31
CA TYR A 349 4.70 1.81 4.21
C TYR A 349 3.94 0.58 4.70
N ALA A 350 3.11 0.03 3.81
CA ALA A 350 2.45 -1.25 3.99
C ALA A 350 3.13 -2.36 3.17
N SER A 351 3.19 -3.57 3.73
CA SER A 351 3.62 -4.78 3.01
C SER A 351 3.03 -6.01 3.70
N GLY A 352 2.47 -6.95 2.93
CA GLY A 352 1.81 -8.13 3.50
C GLY A 352 0.67 -7.77 4.45
N LEU A 353 0.80 -8.15 5.73
CA LEU A 353 -0.12 -7.83 6.82
C LEU A 353 0.47 -6.84 7.83
N LYS A 354 1.48 -6.06 7.42
CA LYS A 354 2.10 -5.02 8.27
C LYS A 354 2.05 -3.63 7.64
N VAL A 355 1.88 -2.64 8.50
CA VAL A 355 2.17 -1.23 8.26
C VAL A 355 3.38 -0.88 9.14
N VAL A 356 4.36 -0.18 8.59
CA VAL A 356 5.52 0.31 9.34
C VAL A 356 5.49 1.83 9.34
N MET A 357 5.56 2.43 10.51
CA MET A 357 5.54 3.87 10.74
C MET A 357 6.78 4.27 11.52
N ARG A 358 7.51 5.25 10.99
CA ARG A 358 8.76 5.73 11.57
C ARG A 358 8.82 7.25 11.60
N THR A 359 9.31 7.78 12.73
CA THR A 359 9.81 9.15 12.86
C THR A 359 11.22 9.16 13.45
N GLN A 360 11.97 10.24 13.23
CA GLN A 360 13.25 10.49 13.91
C GLN A 360 13.08 11.29 15.20
N GLY A 361 12.04 12.12 15.24
CA GLY A 361 11.76 13.00 16.37
C GLY A 361 10.77 12.40 17.35
N SER A 362 10.14 13.27 18.14
CA SER A 362 9.03 12.86 18.99
C SER A 362 7.85 12.38 18.15
N LEU A 363 7.26 11.25 18.52
CA LEU A 363 6.00 10.80 17.93
C LEU A 363 4.85 11.78 18.26
N THR A 364 4.92 12.50 19.38
CA THR A 364 3.91 13.52 19.72
C THR A 364 3.94 14.75 18.81
N ALA A 365 5.06 14.99 18.11
CA ALA A 365 5.17 16.10 17.16
C ALA A 365 4.64 15.73 15.76
N TRP A 366 4.31 14.46 15.53
CA TRP A 366 3.83 14.00 14.23
C TRP A 366 2.30 14.10 14.18
N THR A 367 1.80 15.10 13.44
CA THR A 367 0.37 15.49 13.39
C THR A 367 -0.39 14.95 12.17
N SER A 368 0.18 13.96 11.49
CA SER A 368 -0.42 13.33 10.31
C SER A 368 -0.40 11.81 10.40
N ILE A 369 -0.20 11.26 11.61
CA ILE A 369 -0.21 9.82 11.85
C ILE A 369 -1.58 9.27 11.48
N ASP A 370 -2.65 9.96 11.86
CA ASP A 370 -4.03 9.65 11.49
C ASP A 370 -4.17 9.32 9.99
N ARG A 371 -3.80 10.28 9.13
CA ARG A 371 -4.01 10.22 7.68
C ARG A 371 -3.02 9.31 6.98
N ILE A 372 -1.77 9.25 7.44
CA ILE A 372 -0.76 8.36 6.86
C ILE A 372 -1.08 6.91 7.23
N TYR A 373 -1.40 6.61 8.49
CA TYR A 373 -1.75 5.25 8.90
C TYR A 373 -3.02 4.76 8.22
N ALA A 374 -4.01 5.64 8.07
CA ALA A 374 -5.21 5.45 7.26
C ALA A 374 -4.86 5.05 5.81
N HIS A 375 -3.98 5.82 5.16
CA HIS A 375 -3.51 5.56 3.80
C HIS A 375 -2.83 4.19 3.68
N GLU A 376 -1.86 3.89 4.57
CA GLU A 376 -1.18 2.60 4.58
C GLU A 376 -2.14 1.43 4.85
N THR A 377 -3.18 1.68 5.66
CA THR A 377 -4.26 0.71 5.87
C THR A 377 -5.04 0.45 4.58
N GLY A 378 -5.22 1.44 3.70
CA GLY A 378 -5.77 1.24 2.35
C GLY A 378 -5.01 0.18 1.54
N HIS A 379 -3.68 0.21 1.57
CA HIS A 379 -2.84 -0.78 0.91
C HIS A 379 -2.99 -2.20 1.48
N ILE A 380 -3.22 -2.32 2.80
CA ILE A 380 -3.53 -3.63 3.43
C ILE A 380 -4.76 -4.28 2.78
N PHE A 381 -5.72 -3.49 2.28
CA PHE A 381 -6.91 -3.98 1.58
C PHE A 381 -6.80 -3.90 0.05
N GLY A 382 -5.65 -3.52 -0.49
CA GLY A 382 -5.34 -3.58 -1.91
C GLY A 382 -5.63 -2.31 -2.71
N ALA A 383 -5.86 -1.17 -2.05
CA ALA A 383 -5.85 0.12 -2.75
C ALA A 383 -4.40 0.50 -3.13
N PRO A 384 -4.12 0.95 -4.36
CA PRO A 384 -2.80 1.41 -4.79
C PRO A 384 -2.63 2.91 -4.50
N ASP A 385 -1.40 3.41 -4.62
CA ASP A 385 -1.13 4.84 -4.58
C ASP A 385 -1.73 5.58 -5.79
N GLU A 386 -2.17 6.82 -5.57
CA GLU A 386 -2.83 7.64 -6.61
C GLU A 386 -2.06 8.94 -6.91
N TYR A 387 -1.00 9.26 -6.17
CA TYR A 387 -0.23 10.50 -6.36
C TYR A 387 0.87 10.41 -7.43
N THR A 388 1.22 11.55 -8.05
CA THR A 388 2.20 11.61 -9.15
C THR A 388 3.55 10.94 -8.84
N SER A 389 4.06 11.15 -7.62
CA SER A 389 5.38 10.61 -7.24
C SER A 389 5.43 9.10 -6.98
N SER A 390 4.28 8.41 -6.92
CA SER A 390 4.23 6.93 -6.90
C SER A 390 4.37 6.33 -8.29
N LYS A 391 4.29 7.15 -9.35
CA LYS A 391 4.20 6.71 -10.74
C LYS A 391 2.98 5.79 -10.95
N CYS A 392 1.85 6.13 -10.32
CA CYS A 392 0.59 5.44 -10.53
C CYS A 392 0.22 5.37 -12.02
N ALA A 393 -0.60 4.37 -12.40
CA ALA A 393 -1.06 4.20 -13.77
C ALA A 393 -2.55 3.85 -13.82
N CYS A 394 -3.31 4.47 -14.72
CA CYS A 394 -4.77 4.33 -14.79
C CYS A 394 -5.24 2.97 -15.32
N ASP A 395 -4.36 2.22 -15.97
CA ASP A 395 -4.58 0.85 -16.43
C ASP A 395 -4.12 -0.20 -15.41
N SER A 396 -3.42 0.22 -14.34
CA SER A 396 -3.06 -0.69 -13.26
C SER A 396 -4.34 -1.18 -12.55
N VAL A 397 -4.46 -2.50 -12.44
CA VAL A 397 -5.57 -3.16 -11.77
C VAL A 397 -5.11 -3.62 -10.40
N SER A 398 -5.92 -3.31 -9.40
CA SER A 398 -5.68 -3.60 -7.99
C SER A 398 -7.00 -4.02 -7.34
N ALA A 399 -7.10 -3.94 -6.01
CA ALA A 399 -8.12 -4.56 -5.18
C ALA A 399 -7.89 -6.05 -4.95
N ARG A 400 -8.11 -6.49 -3.71
CA ARG A 400 -8.15 -7.91 -3.39
C ARG A 400 -9.48 -8.56 -3.79
N TRP A 401 -10.57 -7.77 -3.86
CA TRP A 401 -11.92 -8.28 -4.12
C TRP A 401 -12.55 -7.85 -5.46
N PHE A 402 -12.59 -6.56 -5.80
CA PHE A 402 -13.40 -6.06 -6.94
C PHE A 402 -12.67 -5.94 -8.29
N THR A 403 -11.40 -6.34 -8.40
CA THR A 403 -10.56 -6.15 -9.60
C THR A 403 -10.82 -4.80 -10.26
N GLU A 404 -10.29 -3.72 -9.67
CA GLU A 404 -10.59 -2.35 -10.07
C GLU A 404 -9.34 -1.63 -10.57
N VAL A 405 -9.50 -0.83 -11.62
CA VAL A 405 -8.45 0.06 -12.13
C VAL A 405 -8.14 1.19 -11.14
N ASN A 406 -6.92 1.71 -11.19
CA ASN A 406 -6.54 2.92 -10.48
C ASN A 406 -6.96 4.19 -11.25
N GLY A 407 -8.28 4.36 -11.44
CA GLY A 407 -8.84 5.46 -12.23
C GLY A 407 -8.70 6.86 -11.61
N ASN A 408 -8.24 6.96 -10.37
CA ASN A 408 -7.98 8.25 -9.71
C ASN A 408 -6.52 8.72 -9.80
N CYS A 409 -5.66 7.96 -10.47
CA CYS A 409 -4.24 8.27 -10.57
C CYS A 409 -3.97 9.66 -11.15
N LYS A 410 -3.24 10.50 -10.39
CA LYS A 410 -2.90 11.89 -10.78
C LYS A 410 -2.04 12.03 -12.03
N VAL A 411 -1.39 10.97 -12.49
CA VAL A 411 -0.57 11.00 -13.71
C VAL A 411 -1.44 11.05 -14.98
N CYS A 412 -2.62 10.44 -14.96
CA CYS A 412 -3.41 10.17 -16.18
C CYS A 412 -4.91 10.41 -16.05
N ALA A 413 -5.46 10.55 -14.83
CA ALA A 413 -6.88 10.80 -14.64
C ALA A 413 -7.24 12.19 -15.18
N VAL A 414 -8.31 12.26 -15.98
CA VAL A 414 -8.81 13.52 -16.55
C VAL A 414 -9.32 14.46 -15.45
N ASN A 415 -9.97 13.90 -14.41
CA ASN A 415 -10.55 14.63 -13.28
C ASN A 415 -10.30 13.85 -11.97
N PRO A 416 -9.10 13.93 -11.37
CA PRO A 416 -8.80 13.24 -10.11
C PRO A 416 -9.66 13.80 -8.96
N GLN A 417 -10.22 12.90 -8.17
CA GLN A 417 -11.01 13.17 -6.96
C GLN A 417 -10.08 13.27 -5.75
N ALA A 418 -10.44 14.10 -4.77
CA ALA A 418 -9.77 14.11 -3.47
C ALA A 418 -9.88 12.71 -2.82
N CYS A 419 -8.75 12.10 -2.52
CA CYS A 419 -8.72 10.72 -2.07
C CYS A 419 -7.56 10.48 -1.10
N LEU A 420 -7.82 9.67 -0.07
CA LEU A 420 -6.84 9.24 0.91
C LEU A 420 -5.56 8.71 0.26
N MET A 421 -5.70 7.95 -0.83
CA MET A 421 -4.58 7.33 -1.55
C MET A 421 -3.79 8.29 -2.44
N ASP A 422 -4.23 9.54 -2.61
CA ASP A 422 -3.53 10.60 -3.34
C ASP A 422 -2.77 11.54 -2.39
N ASN A 423 -3.45 12.14 -1.43
CA ASN A 423 -2.85 13.24 -0.66
C ASN A 423 -3.08 13.14 0.85
N ASN A 424 -3.31 11.93 1.36
CA ASN A 424 -3.51 11.67 2.79
C ASN A 424 -4.60 12.59 3.36
N VAL A 425 -5.76 12.64 2.70
CA VAL A 425 -6.98 13.29 3.20
C VAL A 425 -7.96 12.23 3.71
N ASN A 426 -8.91 12.61 4.55
CA ASN A 426 -9.84 11.65 5.14
C ASN A 426 -10.92 11.13 4.18
N SER A 427 -11.10 11.74 3.00
CA SER A 427 -12.11 11.32 2.03
C SER A 427 -11.62 10.17 1.15
N ILE A 428 -12.51 9.25 0.79
CA ILE A 428 -12.21 8.17 -0.14
C ILE A 428 -12.99 8.38 -1.46
N CYS A 429 -12.26 8.30 -2.57
CA CYS A 429 -12.77 8.40 -3.94
C CYS A 429 -13.46 7.10 -4.38
N THR A 430 -14.24 7.15 -5.46
CA THR A 430 -15.03 6.00 -5.94
C THR A 430 -14.17 4.78 -6.30
N PHE A 431 -12.95 4.99 -6.79
CA PHE A 431 -12.01 3.92 -7.15
C PHE A 431 -11.45 3.23 -5.92
N THR A 432 -10.90 3.99 -4.97
CA THR A 432 -10.44 3.43 -3.69
C THR A 432 -11.57 2.74 -2.92
N HIS A 433 -12.81 3.28 -2.95
CA HIS A 433 -14.00 2.59 -2.39
C HIS A 433 -14.12 1.17 -2.93
N ALA A 434 -14.04 0.98 -4.25
CA ALA A 434 -14.05 -0.35 -4.86
C ALA A 434 -12.88 -1.21 -4.39
N GLN A 435 -11.68 -0.63 -4.36
CA GLN A 435 -10.45 -1.37 -4.15
C GLN A 435 -10.35 -1.97 -2.74
N ILE A 436 -10.83 -1.24 -1.73
CA ILE A 436 -10.90 -1.73 -0.34
C ILE A 436 -12.14 -2.60 -0.05
N GLY A 437 -12.96 -2.86 -1.08
CA GLY A 437 -14.11 -3.76 -0.98
C GLY A 437 -15.45 -3.09 -0.70
N TRP A 438 -15.61 -1.78 -0.88
CA TRP A 438 -16.83 -1.02 -0.62
C TRP A 438 -17.63 -0.69 -1.89
N LYS A 439 -18.28 -1.70 -2.45
CA LYS A 439 -19.14 -1.57 -3.63
C LYS A 439 -20.47 -2.31 -3.43
N ALA A 440 -20.89 -3.10 -4.42
CA ALA A 440 -22.01 -4.02 -4.30
C ALA A 440 -21.88 -4.91 -3.07
N PHE A 441 -22.98 -5.55 -2.66
CA PHE A 441 -22.96 -6.56 -1.60
C PHE A 441 -22.66 -5.99 -0.19
N LEU A 442 -22.94 -4.70 0.04
CA LEU A 442 -22.88 -4.07 1.37
C LEU A 442 -24.26 -3.96 2.04
N ASN A 443 -25.27 -3.55 1.28
CA ASN A 443 -26.61 -3.27 1.80
C ASN A 443 -27.58 -4.43 1.68
N LYS A 444 -27.62 -5.03 0.50
CA LYS A 444 -28.63 -6.02 0.11
C LYS A 444 -28.20 -6.78 -1.13
N LEU A 445 -28.94 -7.83 -1.41
CA LEU A 445 -29.00 -8.46 -2.73
C LEU A 445 -30.19 -7.89 -3.49
N ASP A 446 -30.03 -7.68 -4.79
CA ASP A 446 -31.11 -7.21 -5.67
C ASP A 446 -31.83 -8.37 -6.35
N ALA A 447 -31.14 -9.48 -6.60
CA ALA A 447 -31.75 -10.69 -7.14
C ALA A 447 -30.88 -11.91 -6.82
N GLY A 448 -31.46 -13.10 -6.90
CA GLY A 448 -30.67 -14.33 -6.91
C GLY A 448 -31.40 -15.47 -7.61
N VAL A 449 -30.63 -16.40 -8.16
CA VAL A 449 -31.16 -17.55 -8.91
C VAL A 449 -30.19 -18.71 -8.84
N HIS A 450 -30.68 -19.88 -8.46
CA HIS A 450 -29.96 -21.14 -8.71
C HIS A 450 -30.42 -21.71 -10.04
N THR A 451 -29.46 -22.22 -10.81
CA THR A 451 -29.74 -22.85 -12.11
C THR A 451 -29.30 -24.30 -12.08
N TYR A 452 -30.14 -25.19 -12.61
CA TYR A 452 -29.77 -26.59 -12.78
C TYR A 452 -28.92 -26.84 -14.03
N ALA A 453 -28.75 -25.83 -14.91
CA ALA A 453 -27.92 -25.95 -16.11
C ALA A 453 -26.43 -26.16 -15.79
N ASN A 454 -25.94 -25.54 -14.72
CA ASN A 454 -24.57 -25.70 -14.23
C ASN A 454 -24.48 -25.92 -12.70
N ASN A 455 -25.63 -26.17 -12.06
CA ASN A 455 -25.76 -26.33 -10.61
C ASN A 455 -25.15 -25.18 -9.77
N ALA A 456 -25.16 -23.95 -10.32
CA ALA A 456 -24.60 -22.78 -9.66
C ALA A 456 -25.70 -21.81 -9.20
N LEU A 457 -25.42 -21.14 -8.08
CA LEU A 457 -26.23 -20.08 -7.51
C LEU A 457 -25.61 -18.72 -7.84
N TYR A 458 -26.39 -17.86 -8.48
CA TYR A 458 -26.02 -16.51 -8.83
C TYR A 458 -26.72 -15.51 -7.91
N GLN A 459 -25.99 -14.50 -7.44
CA GLN A 459 -26.55 -13.41 -6.66
C GLN A 459 -26.10 -12.07 -7.23
N PHE A 460 -27.02 -11.12 -7.32
CA PHE A 460 -26.85 -9.84 -7.99
C PHE A 460 -26.96 -8.70 -6.98
N SER A 461 -26.15 -7.65 -7.15
CA SER A 461 -26.23 -6.41 -6.39
C SER A 461 -25.57 -5.28 -7.19
N GLY A 462 -26.30 -4.21 -7.44
CA GLY A 462 -25.87 -3.10 -8.29
C GLY A 462 -25.46 -3.58 -9.68
N GLU A 463 -24.29 -3.17 -10.13
CA GLU A 463 -23.71 -3.58 -11.41
C GLU A 463 -22.98 -4.94 -11.35
N TYR A 464 -22.97 -5.63 -10.20
CA TYR A 464 -22.17 -6.83 -9.98
C TYR A 464 -23.03 -8.07 -9.71
N TYR A 465 -22.43 -9.23 -9.96
CA TYR A 465 -22.95 -10.51 -9.54
C TYR A 465 -21.82 -11.41 -9.04
N VAL A 466 -22.18 -12.36 -8.17
CA VAL A 466 -21.31 -13.45 -7.68
C VAL A 466 -21.92 -14.79 -8.05
N ARG A 467 -21.08 -15.82 -8.13
CA ARG A 467 -21.50 -17.20 -8.42
C ARG A 467 -20.96 -18.14 -7.35
N TYR A 468 -21.83 -19.02 -6.87
CA TYR A 468 -21.52 -20.06 -5.89
C TYR A 468 -21.72 -21.46 -6.48
N THR A 469 -20.77 -22.36 -6.23
CA THR A 469 -20.90 -23.80 -6.46
C THR A 469 -20.88 -24.52 -5.12
N GLY A 470 -21.97 -25.19 -4.74
CA GLY A 470 -22.07 -25.87 -3.44
C GLY A 470 -21.82 -24.94 -2.23
N PHE A 471 -22.35 -23.72 -2.29
CA PHE A 471 -22.10 -22.63 -1.32
C PHE A 471 -20.64 -22.15 -1.19
N THR A 472 -19.76 -22.54 -2.12
CA THR A 472 -18.40 -22.00 -2.23
C THR A 472 -18.39 -20.92 -3.30
N LEU A 473 -17.84 -19.74 -2.99
CA LEU A 473 -17.69 -18.67 -3.97
C LEU A 473 -16.69 -19.08 -5.05
N ASP A 474 -17.08 -18.97 -6.31
CA ASP A 474 -16.21 -19.29 -7.42
C ASP A 474 -15.10 -18.25 -7.59
N ALA A 475 -13.91 -18.70 -7.99
CA ALA A 475 -12.78 -17.81 -8.27
C ALA A 475 -13.09 -16.82 -9.40
N GLY A 476 -12.55 -15.59 -9.29
CA GLY A 476 -12.73 -14.52 -10.27
C GLY A 476 -14.08 -13.79 -10.19
N TYR A 477 -14.84 -14.00 -9.11
CA TYR A 477 -16.00 -13.20 -8.73
C TYR A 477 -15.67 -12.27 -7.57
N PRO A 478 -16.37 -11.13 -7.43
CA PRO A 478 -17.51 -10.65 -8.22
C PRO A 478 -17.16 -10.22 -9.65
N LYS A 479 -18.15 -10.28 -10.55
CA LYS A 479 -18.04 -9.81 -11.94
C LYS A 479 -19.08 -8.73 -12.22
N LYS A 480 -18.77 -7.81 -13.12
CA LYS A 480 -19.76 -6.87 -13.66
C LYS A 480 -20.81 -7.63 -14.49
N ILE A 481 -22.07 -7.23 -14.39
CA ILE A 481 -23.14 -7.79 -15.24
C ILE A 481 -22.88 -7.38 -16.70
N ALA A 482 -22.52 -6.11 -16.92
CA ALA A 482 -22.09 -5.60 -18.22
C ALA A 482 -20.93 -6.45 -18.80
N GLY A 483 -21.09 -6.89 -20.05
CA GLY A 483 -20.09 -7.68 -20.77
C GLY A 483 -19.98 -9.15 -20.38
N ASN A 484 -20.60 -9.60 -19.27
CA ASN A 484 -20.53 -11.00 -18.82
C ASN A 484 -21.83 -11.79 -19.01
N TRP A 485 -22.92 -11.13 -19.40
CA TRP A 485 -24.19 -11.77 -19.76
C TRP A 485 -24.53 -11.49 -21.23
N PRO A 486 -24.33 -12.46 -22.14
CA PRO A 486 -24.48 -12.24 -23.58
C PRO A 486 -25.88 -11.77 -23.97
N GLY A 487 -25.95 -10.66 -24.70
CA GLY A 487 -27.22 -10.09 -25.18
C GLY A 487 -28.00 -9.26 -24.15
N PHE A 488 -27.47 -9.03 -22.94
CA PHE A 488 -28.10 -8.10 -21.99
C PHE A 488 -28.12 -6.66 -22.57
N PRO A 489 -29.32 -6.06 -22.77
CA PRO A 489 -29.42 -4.66 -23.17
C PRO A 489 -28.92 -3.75 -22.05
N ALA A 490 -28.52 -2.51 -22.40
CA ALA A 490 -27.97 -1.55 -21.45
C ALA A 490 -28.85 -1.35 -20.20
N SER A 491 -30.18 -1.40 -20.34
CA SER A 491 -31.11 -1.27 -19.22
C SER A 491 -30.96 -2.38 -18.16
N PHE A 492 -30.50 -3.58 -18.53
CA PHE A 492 -30.32 -4.73 -17.63
C PHE A 492 -28.88 -4.94 -17.15
N GLN A 493 -27.93 -4.10 -17.55
CA GLN A 493 -26.51 -4.26 -17.20
C GLN A 493 -26.16 -3.83 -15.76
N ALA A 494 -27.14 -3.40 -14.97
CA ALA A 494 -27.04 -3.15 -13.53
C ALA A 494 -28.43 -3.22 -12.89
N GLY A 495 -28.55 -3.44 -11.58
CA GLY A 495 -29.80 -3.33 -10.82
C GLY A 495 -30.93 -4.19 -11.37
N VAL A 496 -30.69 -5.50 -11.49
CA VAL A 496 -31.71 -6.50 -11.81
C VAL A 496 -32.63 -6.65 -10.61
N ASP A 497 -33.95 -6.55 -10.81
CA ASP A 497 -34.92 -6.59 -9.70
C ASP A 497 -35.26 -8.02 -9.26
N ALA A 498 -35.24 -8.99 -10.19
CA ALA A 498 -35.44 -10.40 -9.85
C ALA A 498 -34.84 -11.33 -10.91
N ALA A 499 -34.53 -12.56 -10.52
CA ALA A 499 -34.04 -13.60 -11.43
C ALA A 499 -34.70 -14.94 -11.10
N LEU A 500 -35.14 -15.67 -12.14
CA LEU A 500 -35.92 -16.89 -12.01
C LEU A 500 -35.35 -17.99 -12.90
N TRP A 501 -35.05 -19.14 -12.30
CA TRP A 501 -34.90 -20.37 -13.07
C TRP A 501 -36.28 -20.98 -13.33
N SER A 502 -36.56 -21.37 -14.58
CA SER A 502 -37.77 -22.10 -14.91
C SER A 502 -37.46 -23.58 -15.13
N GLY A 503 -37.83 -24.43 -14.17
CA GLY A 503 -37.76 -25.89 -14.35
C GLY A 503 -38.48 -26.40 -15.61
N PRO A 504 -39.67 -25.90 -15.97
CA PRO A 504 -40.38 -26.33 -17.18
C PRO A 504 -39.69 -26.02 -18.51
N THR A 505 -38.92 -24.93 -18.59
CA THR A 505 -38.30 -24.49 -19.86
C THR A 505 -36.79 -24.62 -19.90
N ASN A 506 -36.16 -24.88 -18.75
CA ASN A 506 -34.72 -24.81 -18.54
C ASN A 506 -34.10 -23.45 -18.93
N LYS A 507 -34.90 -22.37 -18.86
CA LYS A 507 -34.47 -20.99 -19.14
C LYS A 507 -34.35 -20.19 -17.85
N VAL A 508 -33.58 -19.11 -17.92
CA VAL A 508 -33.48 -18.11 -16.85
C VAL A 508 -34.20 -16.84 -17.28
N TYR A 509 -35.02 -16.28 -16.40
CA TYR A 509 -35.75 -15.04 -16.63
C TYR A 509 -35.17 -13.97 -15.73
N PHE A 510 -34.90 -12.78 -16.27
CA PHE A 510 -34.45 -11.62 -15.51
C PHE A 510 -35.48 -10.53 -15.60
N PHE A 511 -35.84 -9.91 -14.48
CA PHE A 511 -36.86 -8.86 -14.41
C PHE A 511 -36.22 -7.54 -14.04
N LYS A 512 -36.67 -6.46 -14.68
CA LYS A 512 -36.31 -5.10 -14.32
C LYS A 512 -37.38 -4.11 -14.75
N GLY A 513 -37.86 -3.30 -13.81
CA GLY A 513 -39.02 -2.45 -14.02
C GLY A 513 -40.19 -3.26 -14.56
N ASN A 514 -40.85 -2.76 -15.60
CA ASN A 514 -41.99 -3.42 -16.24
C ASN A 514 -41.61 -4.42 -17.34
N GLN A 515 -40.33 -4.80 -17.45
CA GLN A 515 -39.81 -5.67 -18.51
C GLN A 515 -39.12 -6.91 -17.94
N TYR A 516 -38.97 -7.93 -18.80
CA TYR A 516 -38.17 -9.11 -18.50
C TYR A 516 -37.39 -9.60 -19.73
N LEU A 517 -36.27 -10.26 -19.47
CA LEU A 517 -35.48 -11.03 -20.43
C LEU A 517 -35.72 -12.52 -20.24
N ARG A 518 -35.53 -13.30 -21.30
CA ARG A 518 -35.39 -14.75 -21.23
C ARG A 518 -34.04 -15.14 -21.79
N VAL A 519 -33.28 -15.89 -21.00
CA VAL A 519 -31.93 -16.34 -21.28
C VAL A 519 -31.92 -17.85 -21.43
N ASP A 520 -31.16 -18.33 -22.41
CA ASP A 520 -31.00 -19.75 -22.68
C ASP A 520 -29.61 -20.26 -22.30
N PRO A 521 -29.46 -20.95 -21.15
CA PRO A 521 -28.20 -21.57 -20.76
C PRO A 521 -27.67 -22.59 -21.77
N ALA A 522 -28.55 -23.26 -22.53
CA ALA A 522 -28.15 -24.23 -23.56
C ALA A 522 -27.58 -23.55 -24.81
N ASN A 523 -27.92 -22.27 -25.03
CA ASN A 523 -27.39 -21.44 -26.12
C ASN A 523 -26.38 -20.41 -25.59
N GLY A 524 -25.41 -20.88 -24.81
CA GLY A 524 -24.31 -20.05 -24.33
C GLY A 524 -24.74 -18.89 -23.42
N TRP A 525 -25.85 -19.02 -22.69
CA TRP A 525 -26.41 -17.98 -21.82
C TRP A 525 -26.86 -16.70 -22.55
N ALA A 526 -27.17 -16.79 -23.84
CA ALA A 526 -27.65 -15.65 -24.61
C ALA A 526 -29.10 -15.28 -24.27
N VAL A 527 -29.39 -13.98 -24.29
CA VAL A 527 -30.77 -13.47 -24.35
C VAL A 527 -31.42 -13.92 -25.65
N GLU A 528 -32.62 -14.49 -25.55
CA GLU A 528 -33.38 -14.93 -26.71
C GLU A 528 -33.88 -13.76 -27.56
N ALA A 529 -34.03 -13.99 -28.87
CA ALA A 529 -34.53 -12.97 -29.80
C ALA A 529 -35.94 -12.50 -29.41
N GLY A 530 -36.17 -11.18 -29.53
CA GLY A 530 -37.45 -10.54 -29.20
C GLY A 530 -37.63 -10.18 -27.72
N TYR A 531 -36.59 -10.28 -26.90
CA TYR A 531 -36.50 -9.73 -25.55
C TYR A 531 -35.66 -8.44 -25.52
N PRO A 532 -35.91 -7.50 -24.57
CA PRO A 532 -36.87 -7.56 -23.47
C PRO A 532 -38.33 -7.47 -23.90
N LYS A 533 -39.22 -8.13 -23.15
CA LYS A 533 -40.68 -8.06 -23.32
C LYS A 533 -41.34 -7.38 -22.12
N PRO A 534 -42.47 -6.69 -22.30
CA PRO A 534 -43.24 -6.16 -21.17
C PRO A 534 -43.80 -7.32 -20.34
N ILE A 535 -43.81 -7.17 -19.02
CA ILE A 535 -44.46 -8.15 -18.13
C ILE A 535 -45.98 -8.16 -18.41
N ALA A 536 -46.56 -6.96 -18.54
CA ALA A 536 -47.95 -6.76 -18.93
C ALA A 536 -48.27 -7.50 -20.24
N GLY A 537 -49.32 -8.32 -20.22
CA GLY A 537 -49.79 -9.09 -21.38
C GLY A 537 -48.98 -10.36 -21.71
N ASN A 538 -47.81 -10.59 -21.09
CA ASN A 538 -47.01 -11.80 -21.32
C ASN A 538 -47.00 -12.78 -20.14
N TRP A 539 -47.49 -12.35 -18.97
CA TRP A 539 -47.67 -13.21 -17.78
C TRP A 539 -49.15 -13.29 -17.41
N PRO A 540 -49.87 -14.37 -17.77
CA PRO A 540 -51.31 -14.45 -17.61
C PRO A 540 -51.77 -14.30 -16.15
N GLY A 541 -52.71 -13.40 -15.91
CA GLY A 541 -53.26 -13.14 -14.58
C GLY A 541 -52.42 -12.23 -13.68
N PHE A 542 -51.32 -11.64 -14.18
CA PHE A 542 -50.58 -10.63 -13.41
C PHE A 542 -51.44 -9.38 -13.20
N PRO A 543 -51.68 -8.96 -11.94
CA PRO A 543 -52.32 -7.67 -11.66
C PRO A 543 -51.40 -6.51 -12.07
N ALA A 544 -51.98 -5.33 -12.26
CA ALA A 544 -51.27 -4.13 -12.73
C ALA A 544 -50.03 -3.78 -11.87
N SER A 545 -50.09 -4.00 -10.55
CA SER A 545 -48.97 -3.75 -9.63
C SER A 545 -47.75 -4.64 -9.91
N PHE A 546 -47.96 -5.92 -10.23
CA PHE A 546 -46.88 -6.85 -10.58
C PHE A 546 -46.46 -6.72 -12.04
N ALA A 547 -47.36 -6.29 -12.93
CA ALA A 547 -47.04 -5.97 -14.31
C ALA A 547 -46.12 -4.74 -14.46
N ALA A 548 -46.12 -3.85 -13.46
CA ALA A 548 -45.20 -2.72 -13.38
C ALA A 548 -43.79 -3.11 -12.89
N GLY A 549 -43.64 -4.29 -12.28
CA GLY A 549 -42.37 -4.86 -11.84
C GLY A 549 -42.52 -5.78 -10.62
N VAL A 550 -41.48 -6.57 -10.36
CA VAL A 550 -41.43 -7.58 -9.28
C VAL A 550 -40.13 -7.44 -8.51
N ASP A 551 -40.16 -7.71 -7.20
CA ASP A 551 -38.98 -7.64 -6.33
C ASP A 551 -38.29 -9.01 -6.18
N VAL A 552 -39.02 -10.11 -6.39
CA VAL A 552 -38.49 -11.48 -6.33
C VAL A 552 -39.24 -12.37 -7.30
N ALA A 553 -38.55 -13.33 -7.89
CA ALA A 553 -39.12 -14.41 -8.67
C ALA A 553 -38.42 -15.73 -8.28
N LEU A 554 -39.16 -16.68 -7.71
CA LEU A 554 -38.60 -17.91 -7.14
C LEU A 554 -39.31 -19.13 -7.70
N TRP A 555 -38.53 -20.05 -8.28
CA TRP A 555 -39.01 -21.40 -8.59
C TRP A 555 -38.86 -22.31 -7.38
N SER A 556 -39.91 -23.07 -7.08
CA SER A 556 -39.87 -24.12 -6.08
C SER A 556 -39.94 -25.49 -6.74
N PRO A 557 -38.88 -26.30 -6.69
CA PRO A 557 -38.90 -27.67 -7.21
C PRO A 557 -39.83 -28.58 -6.38
N THR A 558 -40.14 -28.24 -5.13
CA THR A 558 -41.02 -29.06 -4.26
C THR A 558 -42.49 -28.91 -4.61
N THR A 559 -42.92 -27.70 -4.99
CA THR A 559 -44.32 -27.45 -5.38
C THR A 559 -44.52 -27.36 -6.88
N GLN A 560 -43.45 -27.31 -7.69
CA GLN A 560 -43.52 -27.04 -9.12
C GLN A 560 -44.29 -25.74 -9.44
N ARG A 561 -44.05 -24.70 -8.62
CA ARG A 561 -44.70 -23.38 -8.72
C ARG A 561 -43.67 -22.27 -8.75
N ILE A 562 -44.05 -21.15 -9.36
CA ILE A 562 -43.27 -19.92 -9.32
C ILE A 562 -43.94 -18.95 -8.35
N TYR A 563 -43.15 -18.34 -7.47
CA TYR A 563 -43.58 -17.34 -6.52
C TYR A 563 -42.99 -15.98 -6.92
N PHE A 564 -43.84 -14.99 -7.15
CA PHE A 564 -43.42 -13.61 -7.40
C PHE A 564 -43.75 -12.76 -6.18
N PHE A 565 -42.87 -11.86 -5.77
CA PHE A 565 -43.13 -10.94 -4.66
C PHE A 565 -43.08 -9.50 -5.14
N LYS A 566 -43.94 -8.66 -4.57
CA LYS A 566 -43.93 -7.22 -4.77
C LYS A 566 -44.45 -6.52 -3.52
N GLY A 567 -43.61 -5.69 -2.90
CA GLY A 567 -43.92 -5.07 -1.61
C GLY A 567 -44.28 -6.12 -0.56
N ASN A 568 -45.42 -5.95 0.10
CA ASN A 568 -45.90 -6.87 1.13
C ASN A 568 -46.80 -8.00 0.60
N GLN A 569 -46.84 -8.23 -0.72
CA GLN A 569 -47.68 -9.23 -1.38
C GLN A 569 -46.87 -10.21 -2.22
N TYR A 570 -47.47 -11.36 -2.52
CA TYR A 570 -46.92 -12.34 -3.43
C TYR A 570 -47.99 -12.97 -4.33
N LEU A 571 -47.56 -13.46 -5.50
CA LEU A 571 -48.33 -14.28 -6.44
C LEU A 571 -47.79 -15.71 -6.43
N ARG A 572 -48.66 -16.67 -6.75
CA ARG A 572 -48.27 -18.03 -7.10
C ARG A 572 -48.74 -18.33 -8.52
N VAL A 573 -47.81 -18.78 -9.35
CA VAL A 573 -48.03 -19.09 -10.77
C VAL A 573 -47.84 -20.59 -10.98
N ASP A 574 -48.74 -21.17 -11.77
CA ASP A 574 -48.68 -22.58 -12.18
C ASP A 574 -48.26 -22.69 -13.65
N PRO A 575 -47.00 -23.08 -13.94
CA PRO A 575 -46.57 -23.32 -15.31
C PRO A 575 -47.34 -24.44 -16.03
N ALA A 576 -47.85 -25.43 -15.30
CA ALA A 576 -48.63 -26.52 -15.89
C ALA A 576 -50.02 -26.05 -16.33
N ASN A 577 -50.54 -24.98 -15.73
CA ASN A 577 -51.80 -24.33 -16.11
C ASN A 577 -51.54 -23.08 -16.97
N GLY A 578 -50.73 -23.22 -18.02
CA GLY A 578 -50.49 -22.15 -18.98
C GLY A 578 -49.82 -20.90 -18.39
N TRP A 579 -49.02 -21.06 -17.33
CA TRP A 579 -48.33 -19.97 -16.63
C TRP A 579 -49.28 -18.94 -15.98
N ALA A 580 -50.51 -19.33 -15.69
CA ALA A 580 -51.49 -18.47 -15.05
C ALA A 580 -51.19 -18.25 -13.56
N VAL A 581 -51.46 -17.04 -13.08
CA VAL A 581 -51.61 -16.76 -11.65
C VAL A 581 -52.77 -17.57 -11.10
N GLU A 582 -52.54 -18.27 -9.99
CA GLU A 582 -53.57 -19.08 -9.35
C GLU A 582 -54.66 -18.21 -8.71
N ALA A 583 -55.88 -18.75 -8.62
CA ALA A 583 -57.00 -18.05 -8.01
C ALA A 583 -56.74 -17.66 -6.55
N GLY A 584 -57.17 -16.45 -6.16
CA GLY A 584 -57.00 -15.92 -4.81
C GLY A 584 -55.65 -15.25 -4.53
N TYR A 585 -54.84 -15.03 -5.57
CA TYR A 585 -53.63 -14.20 -5.52
C TYR A 585 -53.88 -12.82 -6.18
N PRO A 586 -53.18 -11.74 -5.75
CA PRO A 586 -52.11 -11.70 -4.75
C PRO A 586 -52.57 -11.91 -3.30
N LYS A 587 -51.70 -12.51 -2.48
CA LYS A 587 -51.89 -12.68 -1.04
C LYS A 587 -50.87 -11.85 -0.25
N PRO A 588 -51.19 -11.38 0.96
CA PRO A 588 -50.19 -10.73 1.82
C PRO A 588 -49.11 -11.74 2.24
N ILE A 589 -47.87 -11.29 2.37
CA ILE A 589 -46.77 -12.12 2.91
C ILE A 589 -47.05 -12.42 4.38
N ALA A 590 -47.45 -11.40 5.14
CA ALA A 590 -47.86 -11.54 6.53
C ALA A 590 -48.95 -12.62 6.69
N GLY A 591 -48.72 -13.57 7.59
CA GLY A 591 -49.64 -14.67 7.88
C GLY A 591 -49.65 -15.82 6.86
N ASN A 592 -48.97 -15.68 5.71
CA ASN A 592 -48.90 -16.74 4.68
C ASN A 592 -47.51 -17.39 4.55
N TRP A 593 -46.50 -16.84 5.20
CA TRP A 593 -45.13 -17.37 5.21
C TRP A 593 -44.69 -17.65 6.66
N PRO A 594 -44.78 -18.92 7.11
CA PRO A 594 -44.55 -19.25 8.52
C PRO A 594 -43.14 -18.91 9.02
N GLY A 595 -43.07 -18.23 10.17
CA GLY A 595 -41.82 -17.82 10.79
C GLY A 595 -41.14 -16.60 10.16
N PHE A 596 -41.75 -15.96 9.15
CA PHE A 596 -41.21 -14.72 8.60
C PHE A 596 -41.23 -13.60 9.65
N PRO A 597 -40.08 -12.95 9.93
CA PRO A 597 -40.05 -11.75 10.74
C PRO A 597 -40.84 -10.61 10.09
N ALA A 598 -41.30 -9.64 10.91
CA ALA A 598 -42.07 -8.49 10.42
C ALA A 598 -41.37 -7.72 9.29
N SER A 599 -40.04 -7.63 9.32
CA SER A 599 -39.26 -6.99 8.24
C SER A 599 -39.37 -7.71 6.90
N PHE A 600 -39.45 -9.05 6.88
CA PHE A 600 -39.63 -9.84 5.67
C PHE A 600 -41.09 -9.86 5.21
N ALA A 601 -42.04 -9.72 6.14
CA ALA A 601 -43.45 -9.57 5.82
C ALA A 601 -43.77 -8.22 5.14
N ALA A 602 -42.97 -7.19 5.39
CA ALA A 602 -43.08 -5.89 4.74
C ALA A 602 -42.52 -5.89 3.31
N GLY A 603 -41.54 -6.74 3.02
CA GLY A 603 -40.96 -6.90 1.68
C GLY A 603 -39.67 -7.73 1.68
N ILE A 604 -39.34 -8.24 0.50
CA ILE A 604 -38.17 -9.09 0.24
C ILE A 604 -37.43 -8.52 -0.95
N ASP A 605 -36.10 -8.44 -0.87
CA ASP A 605 -35.24 -7.92 -1.94
C ASP A 605 -34.74 -9.00 -2.89
N ALA A 606 -34.56 -10.24 -2.43
CA ALA A 606 -34.15 -11.35 -3.28
C ALA A 606 -34.58 -12.69 -2.65
N ALA A 607 -34.69 -13.73 -3.48
CA ALA A 607 -34.75 -15.10 -2.98
C ALA A 607 -34.00 -16.06 -3.89
N SER A 608 -33.53 -17.18 -3.35
CA SER A 608 -32.88 -18.20 -4.15
C SER A 608 -33.06 -19.59 -3.56
N TRP A 609 -33.18 -20.58 -4.43
CA TRP A 609 -32.98 -21.97 -4.06
C TRP A 609 -31.49 -22.24 -3.80
N GLY A 610 -31.18 -23.12 -2.86
CA GLY A 610 -29.81 -23.51 -2.55
C GLY A 610 -29.62 -25.02 -2.58
N GLU A 611 -28.64 -25.44 -3.38
CA GLU A 611 -28.12 -26.80 -3.42
C GLU A 611 -26.76 -26.87 -2.70
N PRO A 612 -26.44 -27.97 -1.99
CA PRO A 612 -27.15 -29.25 -1.98
C PRO A 612 -28.21 -29.41 -0.87
N ASN A 613 -28.40 -28.39 -0.01
CA ASN A 613 -29.23 -28.54 1.20
C ASN A 613 -30.73 -28.38 0.97
N GLN A 614 -31.15 -28.10 -0.27
CA GLN A 614 -32.55 -27.96 -0.67
C GLN A 614 -33.32 -26.97 0.20
N ARG A 615 -32.70 -25.80 0.45
CA ARG A 615 -33.30 -24.71 1.23
C ARG A 615 -33.59 -23.52 0.33
N ILE A 616 -34.59 -22.75 0.74
CA ILE A 616 -34.86 -21.44 0.14
C ILE A 616 -34.27 -20.38 1.06
N TYR A 617 -33.61 -19.41 0.46
CA TYR A 617 -33.06 -18.26 1.16
C TYR A 617 -33.78 -17.01 0.70
N PHE A 618 -34.40 -16.30 1.63
CA PHE A 618 -35.03 -15.01 1.37
C PHE A 618 -34.18 -13.91 2.00
N PHE A 619 -34.01 -12.80 1.30
CA PHE A 619 -33.13 -11.69 1.67
C PHE A 619 -33.94 -10.40 1.83
N SER A 620 -33.68 -9.65 2.89
CA SER A 620 -34.30 -8.35 3.17
C SER A 620 -33.28 -7.46 3.86
N GLY A 621 -32.87 -6.40 3.18
CA GLY A 621 -31.72 -5.57 3.51
C GLY A 621 -30.47 -6.42 3.72
N THR A 622 -29.76 -6.17 4.83
CA THR A 622 -28.52 -6.88 5.17
C THR A 622 -28.74 -8.25 5.82
N ARG A 623 -29.97 -8.77 5.81
CA ARG A 623 -30.36 -9.98 6.53
C ARG A 623 -31.00 -10.99 5.60
N TYR A 624 -30.94 -12.25 5.99
CA TYR A 624 -31.62 -13.33 5.29
C TYR A 624 -32.23 -14.33 6.26
N VAL A 625 -33.29 -14.99 5.82
CA VAL A 625 -33.89 -16.16 6.48
C VAL A 625 -33.69 -17.39 5.61
N ARG A 626 -33.55 -18.56 6.25
CA ARG A 626 -33.50 -19.86 5.57
C ARG A 626 -34.79 -20.61 5.86
N VAL A 627 -35.39 -21.14 4.80
CA VAL A 627 -36.69 -21.82 4.83
C VAL A 627 -36.51 -23.25 4.35
N ASP A 628 -37.13 -24.19 5.06
CA ASP A 628 -37.25 -25.58 4.63
C ASP A 628 -38.60 -25.80 3.92
N PRO A 629 -38.61 -25.87 2.57
CA PRO A 629 -39.84 -26.10 1.81
C PRO A 629 -40.39 -27.52 1.97
N ASN A 630 -39.59 -28.47 2.47
CA ASN A 630 -40.02 -29.84 2.76
C ASN A 630 -40.58 -29.98 4.18
N ASN A 631 -40.41 -28.97 5.04
CA ASN A 631 -40.92 -28.94 6.40
C ASN A 631 -41.88 -27.76 6.61
N GLY A 632 -42.98 -27.77 5.84
CA GLY A 632 -44.07 -26.80 6.00
C GLY A 632 -43.67 -25.35 5.72
N TRP A 633 -42.60 -25.11 4.96
CA TRP A 633 -42.12 -23.77 4.59
C TRP A 633 -41.75 -22.89 5.79
N GLN A 634 -41.37 -23.50 6.91
CA GLN A 634 -40.99 -22.80 8.12
C GLN A 634 -39.61 -22.14 7.98
N VAL A 635 -39.48 -20.93 8.50
CA VAL A 635 -38.16 -20.33 8.78
C VAL A 635 -37.47 -21.16 9.84
N GLU A 636 -36.23 -21.55 9.57
CA GLU A 636 -35.45 -22.36 10.50
C GLU A 636 -35.04 -21.54 11.75
N PRO A 637 -34.84 -22.20 12.91
CA PRO A 637 -34.36 -21.55 14.11
C PRO A 637 -33.02 -20.84 13.91
N GLY A 638 -32.84 -19.70 14.59
CA GLY A 638 -31.60 -18.91 14.52
C GLY A 638 -31.55 -17.90 13.38
N TYR A 639 -32.60 -17.77 12.57
CA TYR A 639 -32.76 -16.73 11.56
C TYR A 639 -33.63 -15.57 12.08
N PRO A 640 -33.45 -14.32 11.58
CA PRO A 640 -32.59 -13.92 10.45
C PRO A 640 -31.11 -13.78 10.79
N GLN A 641 -30.24 -14.06 9.81
CA GLN A 641 -28.78 -13.94 9.91
C GLN A 641 -28.24 -12.83 8.98
N PRO A 642 -27.08 -12.21 9.29
CA PRO A 642 -26.45 -11.24 8.40
C PRO A 642 -25.94 -11.85 7.07
N ILE A 643 -26.09 -11.13 5.96
CA ILE A 643 -25.59 -11.56 4.63
C ILE A 643 -24.06 -11.60 4.59
N ASN A 644 -23.40 -10.65 5.25
CA ASN A 644 -21.94 -10.50 5.34
C ASN A 644 -21.22 -11.57 6.18
N ARG A 645 -21.97 -12.56 6.70
CA ARG A 645 -21.43 -13.70 7.44
C ARG A 645 -21.46 -14.99 6.63
N ASN A 646 -22.53 -15.20 5.86
CA ASN A 646 -22.81 -16.51 5.25
C ASN A 646 -22.94 -16.46 3.74
N TRP A 647 -23.07 -15.26 3.17
CA TRP A 647 -23.29 -15.04 1.75
C TRP A 647 -22.23 -14.18 1.11
N MET A 648 -21.33 -13.54 1.88
CA MET A 648 -20.26 -12.65 1.39
C MET A 648 -19.15 -12.47 2.45
N PRO A 649 -17.89 -12.74 2.11
CA PRO A 649 -17.33 -14.07 1.96
C PRO A 649 -17.18 -14.77 3.34
N PHE A 650 -16.84 -16.07 3.35
CA PHE A 650 -16.48 -16.93 4.49
C PHE A 650 -17.60 -17.71 5.21
N PRO A 651 -17.81 -18.99 4.84
CA PRO A 651 -18.17 -19.98 5.84
C PRO A 651 -17.01 -20.12 6.85
N VAL A 652 -17.03 -19.32 7.91
CA VAL A 652 -16.34 -19.73 9.14
C VAL A 652 -17.20 -20.79 9.82
N ALA A 653 -16.57 -21.90 10.20
CA ALA A 653 -17.15 -22.90 11.07
C ALA A 653 -17.84 -22.23 12.29
N PRO A 654 -18.92 -22.81 12.85
CA PRO A 654 -19.67 -22.16 13.92
C PRO A 654 -18.76 -21.82 15.11
N LEU A 655 -18.63 -20.52 15.38
CA LEU A 655 -17.96 -19.98 16.57
C LEU A 655 -18.63 -20.56 17.82
N ARG A 656 -17.87 -21.34 18.60
CA ARG A 656 -18.21 -21.66 19.99
C ARG A 656 -17.79 -20.46 20.84
N PHE A 657 -18.74 -19.78 21.47
CA PHE A 657 -18.45 -18.76 22.47
C PHE A 657 -17.90 -19.43 23.73
N SER A 658 -16.66 -19.13 24.13
CA SER A 658 -16.20 -19.29 25.52
C SER A 658 -15.87 -17.92 26.09
N ARG A 659 -16.34 -17.70 27.32
CA ARG A 659 -16.34 -16.42 28.05
C ARG A 659 -14.93 -15.82 28.27
N THR A 660 -14.94 -14.48 28.24
CA THR A 660 -14.15 -13.51 29.02
C THR A 660 -12.65 -13.76 29.22
N GLY A 661 -11.84 -12.90 28.61
CA GLY A 661 -10.47 -12.63 29.05
C GLY A 661 -10.15 -11.16 28.79
N GLU A 662 -10.09 -10.36 29.85
CA GLU A 662 -9.42 -9.06 29.84
C GLU A 662 -7.94 -9.28 29.50
N PHE A 663 -7.44 -8.62 28.46
CA PHE A 663 -6.02 -8.55 28.17
C PHE A 663 -5.52 -7.17 28.59
N ALA A 664 -4.87 -7.13 29.76
CA ALA A 664 -4.13 -5.98 30.25
C ALA A 664 -2.78 -5.83 29.53
N GLU A 665 -2.31 -4.58 29.46
CA GLU A 665 -0.96 -4.17 29.05
C GLU A 665 0.10 -5.13 29.62
N LYS A 666 0.89 -5.77 28.76
CA LYS A 666 1.99 -6.64 29.18
C LYS A 666 3.31 -6.08 28.66
N GLU A 667 4.02 -5.39 29.54
CA GLU A 667 5.41 -5.02 29.33
C GLU A 667 6.26 -6.29 29.52
N VAL A 668 7.03 -6.67 28.50
CA VAL A 668 7.92 -7.83 28.55
C VAL A 668 9.35 -7.30 28.47
N GLU A 669 9.99 -7.21 29.64
CA GLU A 669 11.42 -6.93 29.75
C GLU A 669 12.22 -8.24 29.72
N ALA A 670 13.33 -8.25 28.97
CA ALA A 670 14.27 -9.36 28.99
C ALA A 670 15.03 -9.38 30.33
N ARG A 671 14.84 -10.42 31.13
CA ARG A 671 15.70 -10.68 32.30
C ARG A 671 17.11 -11.04 31.80
N SER A 672 18.11 -10.35 32.33
CA SER A 672 19.51 -10.74 32.21
C SER A 672 19.70 -12.12 32.82
N ALA A 673 20.32 -13.03 32.07
CA ALA A 673 20.86 -14.25 32.63
C ALA A 673 22.21 -13.89 33.28
N ASP A 674 22.24 -13.85 34.61
CA ASP A 674 23.48 -13.90 35.40
C ASP A 674 23.42 -15.11 36.34
N THR A 675 24.50 -15.91 36.23
CA THR A 675 25.12 -16.84 37.18
C THR A 675 24.29 -17.98 37.81
N ASP A 676 24.60 -19.20 37.38
CA ASP A 676 25.26 -20.21 38.24
C ASP A 676 26.30 -20.99 37.41
#